data_AF-A0A7C5K4P4-F1
#
_entry.id   AF-A0A7C5K4P4-F1
#
_cell.length_a   1.000
_cell.length_b   1.000
_cell.length_c   1.000
_cell.angle_alpha   90.00
_cell.angle_beta   90.00
_cell.angle_gamma   90.00
#
_symmetry.space_group_name_H-M   'P 1'
#
loop_
_entity.id
_entity.type
_entity.pdbx_description
1 polymer ?
#
loop_
_entity_poly.entity_id
_entity_poly.type
_entity_poly.pdbx_seq_one_letter_code
_entity_poly.pdbx_strand_id
1 'polypeptide(L)'
;MKTILFVCAGNICRSPMAEALLRQMLQGRPDVRVMSAGLGAVEGQPASLAAVEAMREVGADLTGFRSQMVTPELIREADFIFTMTRQQLETIQLLYPEAAEKTFLLREFEYAGPGEPRDIHDPIGGPNELYRQVRNQIRDALPSLIQFINRNTAQEMNMTTEKPMLRVVLAADHGGVAIKQALTDWLARHGYTYADLGTQSTEAVDYPDYAYAVAREILAGQFDRGVLICKSGIGMSIAANRFAGIRAALVANEHWAALSRRHNNANVLVLSAEDDGTTPEKAQAILDVWLRTEFEGGRHDRRVQKLDQPPTALAATDPAVFDAIQNEKHRQQDGIELIASENFVSPAVLEAAGSVLTNKYAEGYPGKRYYGGCECVDVVEQLAIDRAKQLFGAEHANVQPHSGSQANMAAYFALAKPGDTILAMSLNFGGHLTHGSPVNFSGKLFRVVPYGLNPATEQIDLDEVARLARAEKPRLLVVGASAYPRTLDFAAFAAIAREVGAALVVDMAHIAGLVAAGLHPSPVPHADIVTSTTHKTLRGPRGGLILCKEQHAKTLNAQIFPGIQGGPLEHIIAAKAVCFHEALQPAFRAYQQQVVKNAATLAAALAGQGFRIVSGGTDNHLLLVDLRPKKLTGKIAQEALDRAGITVNKNMIPFDPEKPAVTSGIRIGTPAVTTRGMKEPEMEQIAGCISAVLAKPGDAGVAAAIREKVRALTARFPLPYGVGR
;
A
#
# COMPACT_ATOMS: atom_id res chain seq x y z
N MET A 1 46.33 -17.87 16.93
CA MET A 1 46.12 -16.57 17.60
C MET A 1 45.65 -15.62 16.54
N LYS A 2 44.44 -15.05 16.67
CA LYS A 2 43.86 -14.15 15.66
C LYS A 2 44.46 -12.76 15.78
N THR A 3 44.91 -12.18 14.69
CA THR A 3 45.55 -10.86 14.66
C THR A 3 44.59 -9.82 14.08
N ILE A 4 44.29 -8.79 14.87
CA ILE A 4 43.45 -7.65 14.49
C ILE A 4 44.36 -6.45 14.29
N LEU A 5 44.27 -5.81 13.13
CA LEU A 5 45.03 -4.61 12.79
C LEU A 5 44.10 -3.41 12.61
N PHE A 6 44.24 -2.38 13.45
CA PHE A 6 43.59 -1.09 13.24
C PHE A 6 44.46 -0.16 12.41
N VAL A 7 43.88 0.45 11.38
CA VAL A 7 44.61 1.36 10.48
C VAL A 7 43.98 2.75 10.49
N CYS A 8 44.81 3.78 10.68
CA CYS A 8 44.42 5.17 10.47
C CYS A 8 45.47 5.91 9.62
N ALA A 9 45.43 7.24 9.57
CA ALA A 9 46.40 8.02 8.80
C ALA A 9 47.82 7.94 9.39
N GLY A 10 48.04 8.54 10.58
CA GLY A 10 49.38 8.69 11.16
C GLY A 10 49.74 7.72 12.29
N ASN A 11 48.83 6.84 12.72
CA ASN A 11 49.00 5.94 13.87
C ASN A 11 49.39 6.63 15.19
N ILE A 12 48.91 7.85 15.43
CA ILE A 12 49.18 8.60 16.67
C ILE A 12 47.90 9.01 17.43
N CYS A 13 46.72 8.77 16.85
CA CYS A 13 45.42 9.15 17.43
C CYS A 13 44.42 7.98 17.36
N ARG A 14 43.72 7.82 16.23
CA ARG A 14 42.57 6.90 16.08
C ARG A 14 42.92 5.42 16.27
N SER A 15 43.88 4.88 15.51
CA SER A 15 44.21 3.46 15.57
C SER A 15 44.87 3.02 16.90
N PRO A 16 45.71 3.84 17.56
CA PRO A 16 46.17 3.55 18.93
C PRO A 16 45.03 3.53 19.96
N MET A 17 44.08 4.46 19.87
CA MET A 17 42.88 4.47 20.73
C MET A 17 42.06 3.18 20.56
N ALA A 18 41.83 2.75 19.31
CA ALA A 18 41.11 1.51 19.02
C ALA A 18 41.85 0.26 19.53
N GLU A 19 43.17 0.19 19.36
CA GLU A 19 44.00 -0.90 19.89
C GLU A 19 43.89 -0.99 21.42
N ALA A 20 44.06 0.14 22.13
CA ALA A 20 44.03 0.15 23.58
C ALA A 20 42.63 -0.18 24.14
N LEU A 21 41.57 0.38 23.55
CA LEU A 21 40.19 0.08 23.95
C LEU A 21 39.85 -1.40 23.74
N LEU A 22 40.20 -1.96 22.57
CA LEU A 22 39.91 -3.36 22.30
C LEU A 22 40.72 -4.30 23.21
N ARG A 23 42.00 -3.99 23.48
CA ARG A 23 42.82 -4.75 24.44
C ARG A 23 42.21 -4.74 25.84
N GLN A 24 41.67 -3.61 26.29
CA GLN A 24 40.97 -3.51 27.57
C GLN A 24 39.70 -4.36 27.59
N MET A 25 38.92 -4.37 26.50
CA MET A 25 37.71 -5.20 26.38
C MET A 25 38.00 -6.71 26.27
N LEU A 26 39.18 -7.08 25.77
CA LEU A 26 39.61 -8.47 25.58
C LEU A 26 40.47 -9.01 26.75
N GLN A 27 40.53 -8.32 27.90
CA GLN A 27 41.25 -8.81 29.08
C GLN A 27 40.79 -10.24 29.44
N GLY A 28 41.71 -11.22 29.33
CA GLY A 28 41.44 -12.65 29.52
C GLY A 28 41.34 -13.51 28.24
N ARG A 29 41.54 -12.94 27.05
CA ARG A 29 41.56 -13.65 25.75
C ARG A 29 42.97 -13.69 25.12
N PRO A 30 43.84 -14.64 25.51
CA PRO A 30 45.21 -14.74 24.95
C PRO A 30 45.22 -15.20 23.47
N ASP A 31 44.07 -15.62 22.95
CA ASP A 31 43.90 -16.09 21.58
C ASP A 31 43.80 -14.97 20.55
N VAL A 32 43.70 -13.69 20.96
CA VAL A 32 43.60 -12.53 20.08
C VAL A 32 44.76 -11.54 20.31
N ARG A 33 45.52 -11.26 19.25
CA ARG A 33 46.54 -10.21 19.19
C ARG A 33 45.95 -8.97 18.53
N VAL A 34 46.05 -7.82 19.20
CA VAL A 34 45.56 -6.54 18.65
C VAL A 34 46.75 -5.63 18.37
N MET A 35 46.78 -5.03 17.18
CA MET A 35 47.84 -4.16 16.67
C MET A 35 47.22 -2.92 16.01
N SER A 36 48.01 -1.86 15.86
CA SER A 36 47.64 -0.71 15.06
C SER A 36 48.81 -0.19 14.21
N ALA A 37 48.48 0.38 13.06
CA ALA A 37 49.43 0.98 12.13
C ALA A 37 48.80 2.20 11.41
N GLY A 38 49.60 2.88 10.59
CA GLY A 38 49.17 4.05 9.83
C GLY A 38 49.65 4.04 8.39
N LEU A 39 48.79 4.48 7.46
CA LEU A 39 49.10 4.55 6.03
C LEU A 39 50.21 5.55 5.70
N GLY A 40 50.37 6.58 6.53
CA GLY A 40 51.43 7.60 6.41
C GLY A 40 52.08 7.90 7.75
N ALA A 41 52.21 6.90 8.61
CA ALA A 41 52.84 7.06 9.92
C ALA A 41 54.35 7.32 9.79
N VAL A 42 54.88 8.23 10.59
CA VAL A 42 56.33 8.32 10.82
C VAL A 42 56.68 7.33 11.93
N GLU A 43 57.67 6.48 11.70
CA GLU A 43 58.06 5.43 12.65
C GLU A 43 58.51 6.02 13.99
N GLY A 44 58.03 5.47 15.11
CA GLY A 44 58.48 5.82 16.45
C GLY A 44 57.92 7.11 17.04
N GLN A 45 56.92 7.76 16.43
CA GLN A 45 56.28 8.93 17.03
C GLN A 45 55.42 8.53 18.25
N PRO A 46 55.40 9.34 19.31
CA PRO A 46 54.47 9.13 20.41
C PRO A 46 53.03 9.40 19.97
N ALA A 47 52.07 8.77 20.67
CA ALA A 47 50.67 9.17 20.55
C ALA A 47 50.51 10.66 20.86
N SER A 48 49.57 11.33 20.19
CA SER A 48 49.31 12.76 20.44
C SER A 48 48.89 12.99 21.89
N LEU A 49 49.30 14.12 22.48
CA LEU A 49 48.96 14.45 23.87
C LEU A 49 47.45 14.42 24.11
N ALA A 50 46.66 14.95 23.18
CA ALA A 50 45.20 14.94 23.26
C ALA A 50 44.61 13.52 23.22
N ALA A 51 45.19 12.59 22.44
CA ALA A 51 44.77 11.19 22.47
C ALA A 51 45.18 10.49 23.78
N VAL A 52 46.36 10.79 24.32
CA VAL A 52 46.79 10.29 25.64
C VAL A 52 45.85 10.77 26.74
N GLU A 53 45.49 12.05 26.75
CA GLU A 53 44.53 12.63 27.69
C GLU A 53 43.15 11.99 27.56
N ALA A 54 42.62 11.90 26.34
CA ALA A 54 41.32 11.27 26.10
C ALA A 54 41.27 9.80 26.55
N MET A 55 42.35 9.05 26.39
CA MET A 55 42.42 7.65 26.81
C MET A 55 42.61 7.47 28.31
N ARG A 56 43.36 8.38 28.96
CA ARG A 56 43.55 8.37 30.42
C ARG A 56 42.21 8.50 31.16
N GLU A 57 41.28 9.29 30.62
CA GLU A 57 39.92 9.46 31.17
C GLU A 57 39.10 8.14 31.21
N VAL A 58 39.42 7.17 30.36
CA VAL A 58 38.74 5.86 30.30
C VAL A 58 39.61 4.71 30.83
N GLY A 59 40.71 5.03 31.52
CA GLY A 59 41.56 4.05 32.18
C GLY A 59 42.55 3.33 31.25
N ALA A 60 42.83 3.88 30.06
CA ALA A 60 43.81 3.34 29.13
C ALA A 60 45.02 4.27 28.97
N ASP A 61 46.23 3.73 29.00
CA ASP A 61 47.48 4.50 28.90
C ASP A 61 48.14 4.33 27.53
N LEU A 62 48.31 5.44 26.81
CA LEU A 62 49.00 5.51 25.51
C LEU A 62 50.40 6.16 25.59
N THR A 63 50.91 6.51 26.78
CA THR A 63 52.20 7.23 26.91
C THR A 63 53.40 6.44 26.36
N GLY A 64 53.37 5.11 26.51
CA GLY A 64 54.38 4.20 25.96
C GLY A 64 54.21 3.85 24.48
N PHE A 65 53.08 4.24 23.85
CA PHE A 65 52.78 3.87 22.47
C PHE A 65 53.76 4.54 21.48
N ARG A 66 54.15 3.81 20.43
CA ARG A 66 54.99 4.29 19.34
C ARG A 66 54.36 3.90 18.02
N SER A 67 54.22 4.87 17.11
CA SER A 67 53.62 4.66 15.80
C SER A 67 54.47 3.78 14.91
N GLN A 68 53.81 3.00 14.06
CA GLN A 68 54.42 2.19 13.01
C GLN A 68 53.68 2.36 11.67
N MET A 69 54.41 2.25 10.57
CA MET A 69 53.83 2.29 9.23
C MET A 69 53.15 0.97 8.88
N VAL A 70 52.08 1.02 8.06
CA VAL A 70 51.52 -0.19 7.45
C VAL A 70 52.56 -0.82 6.51
N THR A 71 52.89 -2.09 6.74
CA THR A 71 53.81 -2.87 5.89
C THR A 71 53.11 -4.10 5.31
N PRO A 72 53.63 -4.69 4.21
CA PRO A 72 53.11 -5.95 3.67
C PRO A 72 53.08 -7.08 4.70
N GLU A 73 54.05 -7.12 5.62
CA GLU A 73 54.12 -8.11 6.70
C GLU A 73 52.97 -7.96 7.68
N LEU A 74 52.67 -6.73 8.13
CA LEU A 74 51.53 -6.46 9.00
C LEU A 74 50.19 -6.82 8.34
N ILE A 75 50.05 -6.52 7.05
CA ILE A 75 48.87 -6.85 6.28
C ILE A 75 48.72 -8.38 6.14
N ARG A 76 49.83 -9.10 5.94
CA ARG A 76 49.81 -10.56 5.84
C ARG A 76 49.49 -11.22 7.18
N GLU A 77 50.06 -10.72 8.28
CA GLU A 77 49.84 -11.24 9.63
C GLU A 77 48.41 -11.00 10.14
N ALA A 78 47.74 -9.93 9.70
CA ALA A 78 46.39 -9.61 10.14
C ALA A 78 45.34 -10.59 9.59
N ASP A 79 44.51 -11.14 10.45
CA ASP A 79 43.29 -11.88 10.08
C ASP A 79 42.13 -10.93 9.79
N PHE A 80 42.10 -9.78 10.47
CA PHE A 80 41.12 -8.72 10.24
C PHE A 80 41.78 -7.34 10.29
N ILE A 81 41.44 -6.48 9.33
CA ILE A 81 41.93 -5.11 9.22
C ILE A 81 40.74 -4.16 9.32
N PHE A 82 40.78 -3.22 10.27
CA PHE A 82 39.72 -2.23 10.47
C PHE A 82 40.25 -0.83 10.26
N THR A 83 39.62 -0.12 9.32
CA THR A 83 39.99 1.24 8.93
C THR A 83 39.00 2.26 9.50
N MET A 84 39.46 3.51 9.66
CA MET A 84 38.64 4.58 10.25
C MET A 84 37.75 5.27 9.21
N THR A 85 38.15 5.30 7.95
CA THR A 85 37.41 5.96 6.87
C THR A 85 37.40 5.13 5.60
N ARG A 86 36.40 5.36 4.74
CA ARG A 86 36.26 4.65 3.46
C ARG A 86 37.45 4.85 2.53
N GLN A 87 38.03 6.05 2.54
CA GLN A 87 39.26 6.32 1.79
C GLN A 87 40.44 5.44 2.26
N GLN A 88 40.56 5.17 3.56
CA GLN A 88 41.62 4.29 4.08
C GLN A 88 41.38 2.82 3.68
N LEU A 89 40.12 2.36 3.72
CA LEU A 89 39.73 1.05 3.23
C LEU A 89 40.12 0.88 1.76
N GLU A 90 39.71 1.82 0.91
CA GLU A 90 40.01 1.81 -0.53
C GLU A 90 41.53 1.87 -0.79
N THR A 91 42.27 2.63 0.01
CA THR A 91 43.74 2.70 -0.08
C THR A 91 44.40 1.37 0.28
N ILE A 92 43.96 0.69 1.33
CA ILE A 92 44.46 -0.64 1.69
C ILE A 92 44.15 -1.65 0.59
N GLN A 93 42.93 -1.64 0.05
CA GLN A 93 42.53 -2.55 -1.03
C GLN A 93 43.29 -2.29 -2.33
N LEU A 94 43.65 -1.03 -2.60
CA LEU A 94 44.44 -0.67 -3.77
C LEU A 94 45.90 -1.10 -3.63
N LEU A 95 46.51 -0.89 -2.46
CA LEU A 95 47.91 -1.21 -2.20
C LEU A 95 48.15 -2.71 -1.94
N TYR A 96 47.15 -3.39 -1.36
CA TYR A 96 47.19 -4.80 -0.96
C TYR A 96 45.90 -5.52 -1.37
N PRO A 97 45.69 -5.81 -2.67
CA PRO A 97 44.46 -6.41 -3.17
C PRO A 97 44.09 -7.75 -2.50
N GLU A 98 45.09 -8.52 -2.07
CA GLU A 98 44.92 -9.77 -1.33
C GLU A 98 44.28 -9.60 0.05
N ALA A 99 44.26 -8.38 0.59
CA ALA A 99 43.68 -8.08 1.88
C ALA A 99 42.22 -7.60 1.78
N ALA A 100 41.64 -7.52 0.58
CA ALA A 100 40.32 -6.94 0.37
C ALA A 100 39.20 -7.64 1.15
N GLU A 101 39.24 -8.97 1.21
CA GLU A 101 38.22 -9.79 1.90
C GLU A 101 38.32 -9.73 3.43
N LYS A 102 39.43 -9.19 3.96
CA LYS A 102 39.68 -9.05 5.40
C LYS A 102 39.79 -7.60 5.87
N THR A 103 39.43 -6.63 5.03
CA THR A 103 39.49 -5.19 5.34
C THR A 103 38.11 -4.57 5.41
N PHE A 104 37.78 -3.95 6.54
CA PHE A 104 36.45 -3.43 6.87
C PHE A 104 36.51 -2.00 7.41
N LEU A 105 35.38 -1.30 7.42
CA LEU A 105 35.23 -0.08 8.22
C LEU A 105 34.97 -0.45 9.68
N LEU A 106 35.56 0.32 10.62
CA LEU A 106 35.34 0.06 12.03
C LEU A 106 33.86 0.11 12.42
N ARG A 107 33.09 1.05 11.83
CA ARG A 107 31.66 1.24 12.08
C ARG A 107 30.76 0.51 11.07
N GLU A 108 31.29 -0.49 10.37
CA GLU A 108 30.52 -1.22 9.33
C GLU A 108 29.35 -2.03 9.90
N PHE A 109 29.50 -2.49 11.14
CA PHE A 109 28.58 -3.42 11.81
C PHE A 109 27.63 -2.74 12.81
N GLU A 110 27.59 -1.40 12.82
CA GLU A 110 26.59 -0.64 13.59
C GLU A 110 25.25 -0.63 12.84
N TYR A 111 24.14 -0.66 13.60
CA TYR A 111 22.82 -0.39 13.04
C TYR A 111 22.68 1.11 12.79
N ALA A 112 23.08 1.56 11.60
CA ALA A 112 22.96 2.95 11.16
C ALA A 112 21.82 3.09 10.14
N GLY A 113 21.05 4.18 10.22
CA GLY A 113 19.97 4.47 9.27
C GLY A 113 20.49 4.65 7.83
N PRO A 114 19.64 4.53 6.80
CA PRO A 114 20.05 4.75 5.41
C PRO A 114 20.61 6.17 5.23
N GLY A 115 21.90 6.28 4.88
CA GLY A 115 22.56 7.56 4.56
C GLY A 115 23.44 8.18 5.65
N GLU A 116 23.56 7.58 6.84
CA GLU A 116 24.48 8.10 7.87
C GLU A 116 25.97 7.82 7.53
N PRO A 117 26.88 8.82 7.65
CA PRO A 117 28.30 8.62 7.44
C PRO A 117 28.90 7.66 8.47
N ARG A 118 29.60 6.62 7.98
CA ARG A 118 30.27 5.60 8.81
C ARG A 118 31.75 5.90 9.09
N ASP A 119 32.26 7.01 8.55
CA ASP A 119 33.64 7.44 8.74
C ASP A 119 33.87 8.02 10.15
N ILE A 120 35.02 7.69 10.73
CA ILE A 120 35.56 8.32 11.94
C ILE A 120 36.63 9.32 11.49
N HIS A 121 36.23 10.59 11.45
CA HIS A 121 37.06 11.70 10.99
C HIS A 121 38.31 11.90 11.86
N ASP A 122 39.36 12.46 11.26
CA ASP A 122 40.63 12.69 11.96
C ASP A 122 40.52 13.85 12.97
N PRO A 123 40.81 13.64 14.26
CA PRO A 123 40.75 14.73 15.25
C PRO A 123 42.00 15.63 15.26
N ILE A 124 43.03 15.33 14.47
CA ILE A 124 44.32 16.06 14.47
C ILE A 124 44.10 17.57 14.28
N GLY A 125 44.74 18.38 15.13
CA GLY A 125 44.62 19.84 15.12
C GLY A 125 43.33 20.40 15.72
N GLY A 126 42.36 19.55 16.07
CA GLY A 126 41.11 19.94 16.74
C GLY A 126 41.23 20.10 18.25
N PRO A 127 40.15 20.58 18.93
CA PRO A 127 40.10 20.69 20.39
C PRO A 127 40.02 19.30 21.05
N ASN A 128 40.42 19.20 22.33
CA ASN A 128 40.37 17.94 23.10
C ASN A 128 39.00 17.25 23.08
N GLU A 129 37.91 18.01 22.96
CA GLU A 129 36.57 17.45 22.86
C GLU A 129 36.36 16.58 21.60
N LEU A 130 36.99 16.93 20.48
CA LEU A 130 36.93 16.14 19.26
C LEU A 130 37.61 14.78 19.43
N TYR A 131 38.71 14.73 20.20
CA TYR A 131 39.39 13.47 20.54
C TYR A 131 38.50 12.59 21.44
N ARG A 132 37.76 13.19 22.38
CA ARG A 132 36.79 12.45 23.20
C ARG A 132 35.64 11.89 22.36
N GLN A 133 35.13 12.66 21.41
CA GLN A 133 34.09 12.22 20.48
C GLN A 133 34.57 11.04 19.64
N VAL A 134 35.76 11.14 19.05
CA VAL A 134 36.38 10.06 18.28
C VAL A 134 36.62 8.81 19.14
N ARG A 135 37.13 8.96 20.37
CA ARG A 135 37.29 7.86 21.32
C ARG A 135 35.95 7.17 21.59
N ASN A 136 34.88 7.93 21.83
CA ASN A 136 33.56 7.38 22.11
C ASN A 136 33.00 6.64 20.89
N GLN A 137 33.11 7.22 19.68
CA GLN A 137 32.70 6.55 18.44
C GLN A 137 33.44 5.22 18.24
N ILE A 138 34.75 5.18 18.50
CA ILE A 138 35.54 3.94 18.45
C ILE A 138 35.01 2.95 19.47
N ARG A 139 34.90 3.35 20.75
CA ARG A 139 34.45 2.48 21.85
C ARG A 139 33.08 1.88 21.56
N ASP A 140 32.15 2.67 21.06
CA ASP A 140 30.77 2.26 20.85
C ASP A 140 30.64 1.30 19.64
N ALA A 141 31.60 1.34 18.70
CA ALA A 141 31.70 0.42 17.57
C ALA A 141 32.30 -0.95 17.93
N LEU A 142 33.18 -1.03 18.93
CA LEU A 142 33.92 -2.26 19.24
C LEU A 142 33.06 -3.48 19.62
N PRO A 143 31.91 -3.36 20.34
CA PRO A 143 31.06 -4.51 20.65
C PRO A 143 30.55 -5.27 19.41
N SER A 144 30.15 -4.56 18.35
CA SER A 144 29.64 -5.19 17.12
C SER A 144 30.77 -5.87 16.34
N LEU A 145 31.96 -5.28 16.35
CA LEU A 145 33.19 -5.90 15.84
C LEU A 145 33.53 -7.19 16.59
N ILE A 146 33.45 -7.22 17.93
CA ILE A 146 33.70 -8.44 18.72
C ILE A 146 32.69 -9.53 18.35
N GLN A 147 31.41 -9.19 18.15
CA GLN A 147 30.40 -10.15 17.70
C GLN A 147 30.71 -10.71 16.31
N PHE A 148 31.15 -9.87 15.37
CA PHE A 148 31.58 -10.29 14.04
C PHE A 148 32.75 -11.28 14.10
N ILE A 149 33.79 -10.95 14.87
CA ILE A 149 34.95 -11.84 15.06
C ILE A 149 34.54 -13.17 15.69
N ASN A 150 33.67 -13.15 16.71
CA ASN A 150 33.19 -14.36 17.35
C ASN A 150 32.33 -15.22 16.40
N ARG A 151 31.52 -14.62 15.52
CA ARG A 151 30.71 -15.35 14.53
C ARG A 151 31.57 -16.03 13.46
N ASN A 152 32.57 -15.33 12.92
CA ASN A 152 33.53 -15.94 11.98
C ASN A 152 34.38 -17.02 12.65
N THR A 153 34.72 -16.85 13.93
CA THR A 153 35.42 -17.88 14.72
C THR A 153 34.53 -19.09 14.99
N ALA A 154 33.24 -18.89 15.29
CA ALA A 154 32.28 -19.96 15.46
C ALA A 154 32.00 -20.70 14.13
N GLN A 155 32.07 -20.03 12.97
CA GLN A 155 32.01 -20.68 11.66
C GLN A 155 33.24 -21.54 11.35
N GLU A 156 34.45 -21.11 11.74
CA GLU A 156 35.67 -21.91 11.60
C GLU A 156 35.74 -23.08 12.60
N MET A 157 35.27 -22.89 13.84
CA MET A 157 35.21 -23.95 14.86
C MET A 157 34.04 -24.94 14.63
N ASN A 158 32.96 -24.52 13.96
CA ASN A 158 31.83 -25.38 13.58
C ASN A 158 32.12 -26.27 12.35
N MET A 159 33.36 -26.33 11.85
CA MET A 159 33.77 -27.43 10.97
C MET A 159 33.93 -28.77 11.72
N THR A 160 33.76 -28.79 13.04
CA THR A 160 33.68 -30.03 13.82
C THR A 160 32.63 -29.94 14.94
N THR A 161 31.34 -29.89 14.60
CA THR A 161 30.22 -30.52 15.36
C THR A 161 28.88 -30.28 14.67
N GLU A 162 27.98 -31.27 14.75
CA GLU A 162 26.75 -31.52 13.97
C GLU A 162 25.94 -30.31 13.43
N LYS A 163 25.61 -30.40 12.13
CA LYS A 163 24.78 -29.47 11.35
C LYS A 163 23.32 -29.51 11.85
N PRO A 164 22.61 -28.36 12.00
CA PRO A 164 21.18 -28.37 12.30
C PRO A 164 20.38 -29.05 11.16
N MET A 165 19.44 -29.92 11.53
CA MET A 165 18.58 -30.62 10.56
C MET A 165 17.66 -29.64 9.83
N LEU A 166 17.70 -29.67 8.49
CA LEU A 166 16.85 -28.85 7.62
C LEU A 166 15.36 -29.26 7.71
N ARG A 167 14.46 -28.28 7.75
CA ARG A 167 13.00 -28.47 7.64
C ARG A 167 12.56 -28.32 6.18
N VAL A 168 11.82 -29.30 5.67
CA VAL A 168 11.42 -29.37 4.26
C VAL A 168 9.90 -29.28 4.12
N VAL A 169 9.38 -28.39 3.28
CA VAL A 169 7.95 -28.38 2.92
C VAL A 169 7.79 -28.81 1.47
N LEU A 170 6.77 -29.59 1.18
CA LEU A 170 6.59 -30.13 -0.16
C LEU A 170 5.13 -30.24 -0.55
N ALA A 171 4.87 -30.10 -1.85
CA ALA A 171 3.54 -30.20 -2.40
C ALA A 171 3.57 -30.72 -3.84
N ALA A 172 2.51 -31.42 -4.23
CA ALA A 172 2.27 -31.82 -5.60
C ALA A 172 0.84 -31.53 -6.01
N ASP A 173 0.65 -31.31 -7.30
CA ASP A 173 -0.66 -31.48 -7.92
C ASP A 173 -0.95 -32.96 -8.18
N HIS A 174 -2.09 -33.22 -8.80
CA HIS A 174 -2.57 -34.56 -9.14
C HIS A 174 -1.59 -35.38 -9.98
N GLY A 175 -0.73 -34.72 -10.78
CA GLY A 175 0.28 -35.38 -11.61
C GLY A 175 1.54 -35.80 -10.85
N GLY A 176 1.77 -35.26 -9.64
CA GLY A 176 3.00 -35.50 -8.87
C GLY A 176 2.86 -36.41 -7.65
N VAL A 177 1.67 -36.95 -7.38
CA VAL A 177 1.35 -37.67 -6.12
C VAL A 177 2.29 -38.83 -5.84
N ALA A 178 2.59 -39.67 -6.85
CA ALA A 178 3.45 -40.84 -6.67
C ALA A 178 4.89 -40.47 -6.29
N ILE A 179 5.47 -39.46 -6.94
CA ILE A 179 6.81 -38.95 -6.63
C ILE A 179 6.82 -38.29 -5.25
N LYS A 180 5.79 -37.51 -4.93
CA LYS A 180 5.65 -36.86 -3.62
C LYS A 180 5.69 -37.90 -2.49
N GLN A 181 4.91 -38.97 -2.61
CA GLN A 181 4.88 -40.04 -1.62
C GLN A 181 6.26 -40.69 -1.44
N ALA A 182 6.95 -40.98 -2.55
CA ALA A 182 8.28 -41.56 -2.50
C ALA A 182 9.31 -40.64 -1.82
N LEU A 183 9.18 -39.32 -1.98
CA LEU A 183 10.05 -38.33 -1.34
C LEU A 183 9.72 -38.16 0.14
N THR A 184 8.45 -38.16 0.54
CA THR A 184 8.06 -38.11 1.96
C THR A 184 8.56 -39.33 2.71
N ASP A 185 8.44 -40.53 2.14
CA ASP A 185 8.94 -41.76 2.74
C ASP A 185 10.47 -41.76 2.84
N TRP A 186 11.15 -41.16 1.85
CA TRP A 186 12.60 -40.99 1.88
C TRP A 186 13.03 -40.00 2.96
N LEU A 187 12.38 -38.83 3.06
CA LEU A 187 12.68 -37.81 4.08
C LEU A 187 12.48 -38.35 5.50
N ALA A 188 11.39 -39.10 5.73
CA ALA A 188 11.12 -39.77 6.99
C ALA A 188 12.24 -40.76 7.36
N ARG A 189 12.65 -41.63 6.41
CA ARG A 189 13.73 -42.61 6.63
C ARG A 189 15.10 -41.97 6.91
N HIS A 190 15.33 -40.76 6.41
CA HIS A 190 16.58 -40.02 6.58
C HIS A 190 16.51 -38.97 7.72
N GLY A 191 15.42 -38.95 8.49
CA GLY A 191 15.30 -38.14 9.70
C GLY A 191 15.01 -36.65 9.48
N TYR A 192 14.60 -36.23 8.27
CA TYR A 192 14.24 -34.83 8.02
C TYR A 192 12.87 -34.50 8.62
N THR A 193 12.74 -33.30 9.20
CA THR A 193 11.42 -32.75 9.54
C THR A 193 10.76 -32.22 8.26
N TYR A 194 9.54 -32.67 7.96
CA TYR A 194 8.83 -32.21 6.77
C TYR A 194 7.32 -32.01 6.93
N ALA A 195 6.74 -31.24 6.00
CA ALA A 195 5.29 -31.11 5.85
C ALA A 195 4.86 -31.32 4.39
N ASP A 196 3.71 -31.98 4.20
CA ASP A 196 3.08 -32.21 2.90
C ASP A 196 1.82 -31.34 2.78
N LEU A 197 1.87 -30.38 1.86
CA LEU A 197 0.76 -29.47 1.53
C LEU A 197 0.06 -29.85 0.22
N GLY A 198 0.48 -30.93 -0.44
CA GLY A 198 -0.01 -31.37 -1.74
C GLY A 198 -1.31 -32.16 -1.68
N THR A 199 -1.95 -32.35 -2.84
CA THR A 199 -3.10 -33.27 -2.94
C THR A 199 -2.68 -34.70 -2.62
N GLN A 200 -3.58 -35.48 -2.02
CA GLN A 200 -3.44 -36.93 -1.83
C GLN A 200 -4.17 -37.74 -2.92
N SER A 201 -4.81 -37.04 -3.86
CA SER A 201 -5.65 -37.62 -4.91
C SER A 201 -5.06 -37.35 -6.31
N THR A 202 -5.27 -38.30 -7.22
CA THR A 202 -4.96 -38.16 -8.65
C THR A 202 -6.06 -37.42 -9.44
N GLU A 203 -7.12 -37.00 -8.77
CA GLU A 203 -8.15 -36.14 -9.36
C GLU A 203 -7.60 -34.76 -9.70
N ALA A 204 -8.00 -34.20 -10.85
CA ALA A 204 -7.48 -32.94 -11.35
C ALA A 204 -7.64 -31.78 -10.35
N VAL A 205 -6.54 -31.06 -10.14
CA VAL A 205 -6.44 -29.87 -9.27
C VAL A 205 -5.50 -28.85 -9.90
N ASP A 206 -5.63 -27.59 -9.48
CA ASP A 206 -4.83 -26.48 -10.00
C ASP A 206 -3.50 -26.36 -9.27
N TYR A 207 -2.41 -26.52 -10.02
CA TYR A 207 -1.04 -26.46 -9.48
C TYR A 207 -0.66 -25.14 -8.76
N PRO A 208 -1.16 -23.94 -9.12
CA PRO A 208 -0.76 -22.70 -8.47
C PRO A 208 -1.06 -22.69 -6.97
N ASP A 209 -2.16 -23.28 -6.53
CA ASP A 209 -2.57 -23.30 -5.11
C ASP A 209 -1.48 -23.95 -4.24
N TYR A 210 -0.91 -25.05 -4.73
CA TYR A 210 0.14 -25.79 -4.04
C TYR A 210 1.51 -25.10 -4.12
N ALA A 211 1.85 -24.51 -5.28
CA ALA A 211 3.06 -23.70 -5.43
C ALA A 211 3.07 -22.50 -4.46
N TYR A 212 1.93 -21.82 -4.34
CA TYR A 212 1.77 -20.65 -3.48
C TYR A 212 1.83 -21.02 -2.00
N ALA A 213 1.27 -22.17 -1.61
CA ALA A 213 1.36 -22.66 -0.24
C ALA A 213 2.82 -22.89 0.19
N VAL A 214 3.60 -23.63 -0.63
CA VAL A 214 5.04 -23.86 -0.36
C VAL A 214 5.83 -22.55 -0.32
N ALA A 215 5.61 -21.66 -1.29
CA ALA A 215 6.29 -20.37 -1.33
C ALA A 215 6.07 -19.54 -0.06
N ARG A 216 4.83 -19.50 0.45
CA ARG A 216 4.48 -18.77 1.68
C ARG A 216 5.17 -19.34 2.91
N GLU A 217 5.20 -20.66 3.06
CA GLU A 217 5.85 -21.32 4.19
C GLU A 217 7.37 -21.08 4.25
N ILE A 218 8.02 -21.06 3.07
CA ILE A 218 9.45 -20.73 2.96
C ILE A 218 9.69 -19.27 3.35
N LEU A 219 8.88 -18.34 2.84
CA LEU A 219 9.03 -16.91 3.13
C LEU A 219 8.69 -16.56 4.57
N ALA A 220 7.79 -17.31 5.21
CA ALA A 220 7.47 -17.18 6.63
C ALA A 220 8.58 -17.73 7.55
N GLY A 221 9.63 -18.34 7.00
CA GLY A 221 10.73 -18.95 7.77
C GLY A 221 10.33 -20.21 8.54
N GLN A 222 9.14 -20.76 8.28
CA GLN A 222 8.65 -21.99 8.92
C GLN A 222 9.39 -23.23 8.40
N PHE A 223 9.83 -23.19 7.14
CA PHE A 223 10.63 -24.23 6.52
C PHE A 223 11.84 -23.63 5.81
N ASP A 224 12.89 -24.45 5.69
CA ASP A 224 14.17 -24.01 5.15
C ASP A 224 14.26 -24.30 3.65
N ARG A 225 13.56 -25.34 3.16
CA ARG A 225 13.60 -25.80 1.77
C ARG A 225 12.24 -26.27 1.27
N GLY A 226 11.90 -25.91 0.03
CA GLY A 226 10.66 -26.31 -0.62
C GLY A 226 10.87 -27.38 -1.70
N VAL A 227 9.91 -28.29 -1.91
CA VAL A 227 9.87 -29.19 -3.07
C VAL A 227 8.49 -29.14 -3.74
N LEU A 228 8.46 -28.92 -5.04
CA LEU A 228 7.23 -28.87 -5.85
C LEU A 228 7.27 -29.90 -6.96
N ILE A 229 6.14 -30.57 -7.18
CA ILE A 229 6.04 -31.62 -8.19
C ILE A 229 4.75 -31.43 -8.99
N CYS A 230 4.87 -31.45 -10.31
CA CYS A 230 3.73 -31.65 -11.20
C CYS A 230 4.17 -32.42 -12.45
N LYS A 231 3.27 -32.66 -13.40
CA LYS A 231 3.56 -33.43 -14.62
C LYS A 231 4.86 -32.99 -15.32
N SER A 232 4.97 -31.71 -15.65
CA SER A 232 6.16 -31.13 -16.32
C SER A 232 7.08 -30.33 -15.39
N GLY A 233 6.61 -29.96 -14.19
CA GLY A 233 7.30 -29.02 -13.29
C GLY A 233 7.29 -27.54 -13.77
N ILE A 234 7.00 -27.27 -15.05
CA ILE A 234 7.08 -25.91 -15.63
C ILE A 234 6.13 -24.95 -14.91
N GLY A 235 4.84 -25.30 -14.80
CA GLY A 235 3.83 -24.44 -14.18
C GLY A 235 4.14 -24.12 -12.72
N MET A 236 4.52 -25.13 -11.94
CA MET A 236 4.92 -24.97 -10.53
C MET A 236 6.12 -24.04 -10.39
N SER A 237 7.13 -24.16 -11.26
CA SER A 237 8.31 -23.28 -11.24
C SER A 237 7.95 -21.83 -11.55
N ILE A 238 7.07 -21.58 -12.53
CA ILE A 238 6.60 -20.23 -12.87
C ILE A 238 5.78 -19.64 -11.73
N ALA A 239 4.85 -20.41 -11.17
CA ALA A 239 3.98 -19.96 -10.08
C ALA A 239 4.78 -19.59 -8.81
N ALA A 240 5.72 -20.45 -8.40
CA ALA A 240 6.52 -20.21 -7.20
C ALA A 240 7.44 -18.99 -7.33
N ASN A 241 8.08 -18.78 -8.49
CA ASN A 241 8.99 -17.65 -8.73
C ASN A 241 8.29 -16.27 -8.82
N ARG A 242 6.96 -16.20 -8.68
CA ARG A 242 6.24 -14.92 -8.57
C ARG A 242 6.44 -14.25 -7.21
N PHE A 243 6.88 -15.00 -6.21
CA PHE A 243 7.14 -14.49 -4.87
C PHE A 243 8.60 -14.06 -4.75
N ALA A 244 8.82 -12.78 -4.42
CA ALA A 244 10.16 -12.27 -4.19
C ALA A 244 10.84 -13.06 -3.05
N GLY A 245 12.09 -13.46 -3.27
CA GLY A 245 12.83 -14.33 -2.35
C GLY A 245 12.63 -15.83 -2.58
N ILE A 246 11.71 -16.25 -3.45
CA ILE A 246 11.66 -17.63 -3.94
C ILE A 246 12.49 -17.77 -5.21
N ARG A 247 13.31 -18.82 -5.24
CA ARG A 247 14.16 -19.23 -6.36
C ARG A 247 13.87 -20.70 -6.64
N ALA A 248 12.75 -20.95 -7.33
CA ALA A 248 12.30 -22.28 -7.68
C ALA A 248 13.00 -22.75 -8.96
N ALA A 249 13.72 -23.88 -8.88
CA ALA A 249 14.49 -24.43 -9.99
C ALA A 249 13.89 -25.77 -10.43
N LEU A 250 13.43 -25.83 -11.68
CA LEU A 250 13.09 -27.08 -12.35
C LEU A 250 14.37 -27.80 -12.75
N VAL A 251 14.59 -29.00 -12.20
CA VAL A 251 15.80 -29.79 -12.46
C VAL A 251 15.46 -31.22 -12.85
N ALA A 252 16.25 -31.79 -13.76
CA ALA A 252 16.02 -33.13 -14.30
C ALA A 252 17.05 -34.19 -13.85
N ASN A 253 18.12 -33.77 -13.15
CA ASN A 253 19.20 -34.64 -12.65
C ASN A 253 20.00 -33.98 -11.52
N GLU A 254 20.86 -34.76 -10.87
CA GLU A 254 21.69 -34.42 -9.73
C GLU A 254 22.69 -33.29 -10.04
N HIS A 255 23.20 -33.23 -11.27
CA HIS A 255 24.09 -32.16 -11.71
C HIS A 255 23.38 -30.79 -11.66
N TRP A 256 22.19 -30.70 -12.26
CA TRP A 256 21.38 -29.48 -12.24
C TRP A 256 20.88 -29.17 -10.83
N ALA A 257 20.59 -30.19 -10.03
CA ALA A 257 20.25 -30.04 -8.62
C ALA A 257 21.38 -29.33 -7.86
N ALA A 258 22.61 -29.84 -7.95
CA ALA A 258 23.78 -29.23 -7.32
C ALA A 258 24.07 -27.82 -7.87
N LEU A 259 23.91 -27.61 -9.18
CA LEU A 259 24.17 -26.31 -9.80
C LEU A 259 23.17 -25.25 -9.34
N SER A 260 21.89 -25.60 -9.27
CA SER A 260 20.83 -24.69 -8.82
C SER A 260 21.08 -24.20 -7.38
N ARG A 261 21.65 -25.05 -6.53
CA ARG A 261 22.08 -24.68 -5.17
C ARG A 261 23.35 -23.84 -5.18
N ARG A 262 24.44 -24.35 -5.77
CA ARG A 262 25.76 -23.68 -5.75
C ARG A 262 25.73 -22.30 -6.37
N HIS A 263 25.09 -22.16 -7.53
CA HIS A 263 25.19 -20.94 -8.33
C HIS A 263 24.03 -19.97 -8.12
N ASN A 264 22.85 -20.46 -7.75
CA ASN A 264 21.63 -19.67 -7.70
C ASN A 264 20.99 -19.65 -6.31
N ASN A 265 21.54 -20.38 -5.34
CA ASN A 265 20.96 -20.55 -4.00
C ASN A 265 19.46 -20.92 -4.05
N ALA A 266 19.07 -21.78 -4.99
CA ALA A 266 17.68 -22.18 -5.18
C ALA A 266 17.10 -22.75 -3.87
N ASN A 267 16.05 -22.13 -3.32
CA ASN A 267 15.43 -22.55 -2.07
C ASN A 267 14.18 -23.40 -2.27
N VAL A 268 13.73 -23.56 -3.53
CA VAL A 268 12.66 -24.48 -3.91
C VAL A 268 13.13 -25.37 -5.07
N LEU A 269 13.05 -26.69 -4.88
CA LEU A 269 13.31 -27.70 -5.89
C LEU A 269 12.01 -27.98 -6.65
N VAL A 270 12.05 -28.03 -7.98
CA VAL A 270 10.88 -28.41 -8.79
C VAL A 270 11.23 -29.63 -9.64
N LEU A 271 10.36 -30.63 -9.60
CA LEU A 271 10.52 -31.90 -10.32
C LEU A 271 9.33 -32.14 -11.27
N SER A 272 9.63 -32.72 -12.43
CA SER A 272 8.65 -33.27 -13.36
C SER A 272 8.31 -34.72 -12.99
N ALA A 273 7.07 -35.14 -13.26
CA ALA A 273 6.60 -36.51 -13.04
C ALA A 273 6.48 -37.35 -14.32
N GLU A 274 6.27 -36.72 -15.50
CA GLU A 274 6.00 -37.46 -16.75
C GLU A 274 7.01 -37.17 -17.87
N ASP A 275 7.53 -35.94 -18.01
CA ASP A 275 8.26 -35.55 -19.24
C ASP A 275 9.75 -35.97 -19.29
N ASP A 276 10.39 -36.23 -18.14
CA ASP A 276 11.86 -36.48 -18.07
C ASP A 276 12.25 -37.88 -17.56
N GLY A 277 11.28 -38.79 -17.40
CA GLY A 277 11.51 -40.12 -16.83
C GLY A 277 12.02 -40.09 -15.39
N THR A 278 11.57 -39.11 -14.58
CA THR A 278 11.94 -39.01 -13.16
C THR A 278 11.25 -40.10 -12.37
N THR A 279 11.91 -41.26 -12.23
CA THR A 279 11.43 -42.34 -11.34
C THR A 279 11.55 -41.92 -9.88
N PRO A 280 10.81 -42.57 -8.95
CA PRO A 280 10.97 -42.35 -7.52
C PRO A 280 12.42 -42.37 -7.02
N GLU A 281 13.23 -43.31 -7.51
CA GLU A 281 14.64 -43.46 -7.14
C GLU A 281 15.47 -42.28 -7.64
N LYS A 282 15.23 -41.85 -8.88
CA LYS A 282 15.88 -40.69 -9.47
C LYS A 282 15.48 -39.39 -8.74
N ALA A 283 14.21 -39.24 -8.37
CA ALA A 283 13.74 -38.11 -7.57
C ALA A 283 14.44 -38.05 -6.21
N GLN A 284 14.62 -39.20 -5.55
CA GLN A 284 15.33 -39.31 -4.27
C GLN A 284 16.81 -38.93 -4.41
N ALA A 285 17.48 -39.38 -5.47
CA ALA A 285 18.88 -39.03 -5.74
C ALA A 285 19.05 -37.52 -5.99
N ILE A 286 18.15 -36.92 -6.78
CA ILE A 286 18.12 -35.47 -7.01
C ILE A 286 17.90 -34.70 -5.70
N LEU A 287 16.94 -35.14 -4.88
CA LEU A 287 16.63 -34.50 -3.61
C LEU A 287 17.81 -34.57 -2.63
N ASP A 288 18.47 -35.72 -2.51
CA ASP A 288 19.62 -35.89 -1.62
C ASP A 288 20.77 -34.95 -1.98
N VAL A 289 21.13 -34.90 -3.27
CA VAL A 289 22.17 -33.99 -3.76
C VAL A 289 21.78 -32.54 -3.52
N TRP A 290 20.53 -32.17 -3.80
CA TRP A 290 20.06 -30.80 -3.63
C TRP A 290 20.05 -30.35 -2.16
N LEU A 291 19.60 -31.20 -1.24
CA LEU A 291 19.58 -30.89 0.20
C LEU A 291 20.99 -30.75 0.80
N ARG A 292 21.94 -31.58 0.34
CA ARG A 292 23.33 -31.57 0.82
C ARG A 292 24.17 -30.45 0.21
N THR A 293 23.81 -29.98 -0.98
CA THR A 293 24.60 -28.99 -1.70
C THR A 293 24.44 -27.58 -1.10
N GLU A 294 25.56 -27.05 -0.63
CA GLU A 294 25.64 -25.68 -0.11
C GLU A 294 25.73 -24.64 -1.22
N PHE A 295 25.41 -23.40 -0.88
CA PHE A 295 25.57 -22.27 -1.78
C PHE A 295 27.05 -21.87 -1.81
N GLU A 296 27.60 -21.64 -3.00
CA GLU A 296 29.04 -21.42 -3.20
C GLU A 296 29.48 -19.99 -2.83
N GLY A 297 28.55 -19.03 -2.84
CA GLY A 297 28.85 -17.62 -2.55
C GLY A 297 29.76 -16.96 -3.59
N GLY A 298 30.50 -15.93 -3.17
CA GLY A 298 31.48 -15.20 -3.97
C GLY A 298 30.86 -14.54 -5.20
N ARG A 299 31.30 -14.93 -6.40
CA ARG A 299 30.79 -14.34 -7.66
C ARG A 299 29.29 -14.58 -7.89
N HIS A 300 28.70 -15.55 -7.18
CA HIS A 300 27.30 -15.91 -7.29
C HIS A 300 26.41 -15.01 -6.40
N ASP A 301 26.93 -14.48 -5.28
CA ASP A 301 26.18 -13.60 -4.35
C ASP A 301 25.58 -12.40 -5.06
N ARG A 302 26.37 -11.70 -5.88
CA ARG A 302 25.89 -10.52 -6.61
C ARG A 302 24.69 -10.83 -7.52
N ARG A 303 24.63 -12.03 -8.11
CA ARG A 303 23.53 -12.43 -9.01
C ARG A 303 22.31 -12.81 -8.19
N VAL A 304 22.50 -13.56 -7.11
CA VAL A 304 21.44 -13.95 -6.17
C VAL A 304 20.80 -12.72 -5.53
N GLN A 305 21.60 -11.75 -5.06
CA GLN A 305 21.11 -10.48 -4.53
C GLN A 305 20.31 -9.66 -5.54
N LYS A 306 20.64 -9.72 -6.83
CA LYS A 306 19.86 -9.07 -7.90
C LYS A 306 18.52 -9.78 -8.15
N LEU A 307 18.48 -11.10 -8.02
CA LEU A 307 17.26 -11.90 -8.13
C LEU A 307 16.32 -11.65 -6.93
N ASP A 308 16.89 -11.39 -5.75
CA ASP A 308 16.15 -11.14 -4.51
C ASP A 308 15.73 -9.68 -4.32
N GLN A 309 15.97 -8.81 -5.30
CA GLN A 309 15.54 -7.43 -5.17
C GLN A 309 14.02 -7.36 -4.99
N PRO A 310 13.53 -6.65 -3.96
CA PRO A 310 12.11 -6.50 -3.75
C PRO A 310 11.47 -5.87 -4.99
N PRO A 311 10.24 -6.30 -5.35
CA PRO A 311 9.63 -5.98 -6.64
C PRO A 311 9.34 -4.49 -6.83
N THR A 312 9.36 -3.71 -5.75
CA THR A 312 9.19 -2.26 -5.75
C THR A 312 10.04 -1.62 -4.65
N ALA A 313 10.32 -0.32 -4.77
CA ALA A 313 10.96 0.46 -3.70
C ALA A 313 10.15 0.42 -2.39
N LEU A 314 8.81 0.34 -2.48
CA LEU A 314 7.95 0.21 -1.30
C LEU A 314 8.16 -1.14 -0.61
N ALA A 315 8.17 -2.24 -1.36
CA ALA A 315 8.47 -3.57 -0.80
C ALA A 315 9.86 -3.64 -0.15
N ALA A 316 10.82 -2.82 -0.62
CA ALA A 316 12.14 -2.69 0.00
C ALA A 316 12.12 -1.88 1.30
N THR A 317 11.38 -0.77 1.29
CA THR A 317 11.43 0.25 2.35
C THR A 317 10.49 -0.09 3.51
N ASP A 318 9.30 -0.57 3.20
CA ASP A 318 8.26 -0.93 4.17
C ASP A 318 7.44 -2.15 3.66
N PRO A 319 7.95 -3.37 3.91
CA PRO A 319 7.27 -4.60 3.51
C PRO A 319 5.86 -4.74 4.13
N ALA A 320 5.66 -4.25 5.36
CA ALA A 320 4.38 -4.36 6.04
C ALA A 320 3.29 -3.53 5.34
N VAL A 321 3.62 -2.31 4.92
CA VAL A 321 2.72 -1.47 4.12
C VAL A 321 2.53 -2.06 2.72
N PHE A 322 3.58 -2.59 2.09
CA PHE A 322 3.45 -3.29 0.82
C PHE A 322 2.46 -4.46 0.89
N ASP A 323 2.59 -5.32 1.89
CA ASP A 323 1.70 -6.48 2.10
C ASP A 323 0.26 -6.05 2.37
N ALA A 324 0.05 -5.00 3.18
CA ALA A 324 -1.29 -4.45 3.40
C ALA A 324 -1.94 -3.95 2.09
N ILE A 325 -1.18 -3.29 1.22
CA ILE A 325 -1.67 -2.85 -0.10
C ILE A 325 -1.98 -4.04 -1.00
N GLN A 326 -1.14 -5.07 -1.02
CA GLN A 326 -1.43 -6.30 -1.80
C GLN A 326 -2.68 -7.01 -1.27
N ASN A 327 -2.85 -7.08 0.05
CA ASN A 327 -4.04 -7.68 0.67
C ASN A 327 -5.32 -6.91 0.34
N GLU A 328 -5.29 -5.57 0.35
CA GLU A 328 -6.44 -4.77 -0.10
C GLU A 328 -6.72 -4.95 -1.59
N LYS A 329 -5.67 -5.04 -2.42
CA LYS A 329 -5.81 -5.36 -3.84
C LYS A 329 -6.53 -6.70 -4.04
N HIS A 330 -6.14 -7.74 -3.29
CA HIS A 330 -6.81 -9.04 -3.33
C HIS A 330 -8.26 -8.96 -2.83
N ARG A 331 -8.53 -8.21 -1.75
CA ARG A 331 -9.91 -8.01 -1.26
C ARG A 331 -10.81 -7.39 -2.33
N GLN A 332 -10.35 -6.34 -3.01
CA GLN A 332 -11.10 -5.69 -4.10
C GLN A 332 -11.29 -6.62 -5.31
N GLN A 333 -10.27 -7.42 -5.62
CA GLN A 333 -10.28 -8.34 -6.75
C GLN A 333 -11.28 -9.48 -6.53
N ASP A 334 -11.27 -10.08 -5.34
CA ASP A 334 -12.02 -11.29 -5.01
C ASP A 334 -13.44 -11.00 -4.49
N GLY A 335 -13.70 -9.77 -4.04
CA GLY A 335 -14.98 -9.34 -3.49
C GLY A 335 -15.88 -8.60 -4.49
N ILE A 336 -17.18 -8.52 -4.16
CA ILE A 336 -18.14 -7.66 -4.85
C ILE A 336 -18.30 -6.37 -4.05
N GLU A 337 -17.92 -5.25 -4.64
CA GLU A 337 -18.00 -3.93 -4.02
C GLU A 337 -19.30 -3.23 -4.41
N LEU A 338 -20.18 -3.00 -3.43
CA LEU A 338 -21.51 -2.41 -3.61
C LEU A 338 -21.70 -1.13 -2.79
N ILE A 339 -20.65 -0.59 -2.17
CA ILE A 339 -20.73 0.73 -1.53
C ILE A 339 -20.98 1.79 -2.62
N ALA A 340 -22.12 2.48 -2.55
CA ALA A 340 -22.57 3.44 -3.59
C ALA A 340 -21.66 4.66 -3.82
N SER A 341 -20.70 4.88 -2.93
CA SER A 341 -19.71 5.96 -3.00
C SER A 341 -18.33 5.48 -3.44
N GLU A 342 -18.16 4.19 -3.70
CA GLU A 342 -16.90 3.62 -4.17
C GLU A 342 -16.92 3.35 -5.66
N ASN A 343 -15.72 3.31 -6.24
CA ASN A 343 -15.47 2.99 -7.62
C ASN A 343 -14.00 2.62 -7.80
N PHE A 344 -13.66 2.03 -8.94
CA PHE A 344 -12.29 1.68 -9.29
C PHE A 344 -11.77 2.64 -10.37
N VAL A 345 -10.67 3.32 -10.08
CA VAL A 345 -10.03 4.24 -11.03
C VAL A 345 -9.27 3.48 -12.11
N SER A 346 -8.93 4.16 -13.21
CA SER A 346 -8.06 3.58 -14.24
C SER A 346 -6.60 3.53 -13.78
N PRO A 347 -5.75 2.68 -14.39
CA PRO A 347 -4.31 2.71 -14.16
C PRO A 347 -3.69 4.09 -14.39
N ALA A 348 -4.15 4.83 -15.41
CA ALA A 348 -3.65 6.18 -15.71
C ALA A 348 -3.92 7.18 -14.56
N VAL A 349 -5.08 7.07 -13.89
CA VAL A 349 -5.38 7.87 -12.70
C VAL A 349 -4.48 7.49 -11.52
N LEU A 350 -4.17 6.19 -11.33
CA LEU A 350 -3.25 5.73 -10.29
C LEU A 350 -1.81 6.23 -10.55
N GLU A 351 -1.34 6.14 -11.79
CA GLU A 351 -0.02 6.62 -12.20
C GLU A 351 0.13 8.14 -11.96
N ALA A 352 -0.87 8.92 -12.34
CA ALA A 352 -0.86 10.37 -12.11
C ALA A 352 -0.85 10.71 -10.61
N ALA A 353 -1.64 10.00 -9.80
CA ALA A 353 -1.71 10.19 -8.36
C ALA A 353 -0.38 9.83 -7.65
N GLY A 354 0.33 8.81 -8.13
CA GLY A 354 1.64 8.39 -7.59
C GLY A 354 2.85 9.10 -8.20
N SER A 355 2.67 10.21 -8.90
CA SER A 355 3.72 10.88 -9.67
C SER A 355 4.57 11.86 -8.86
N VAL A 356 5.65 12.33 -9.48
CA VAL A 356 6.58 13.34 -8.91
C VAL A 356 5.91 14.67 -8.58
N LEU A 357 4.70 14.94 -9.07
CA LEU A 357 3.94 16.14 -8.75
C LEU A 357 3.56 16.22 -7.27
N THR A 358 3.65 15.12 -6.53
CA THR A 358 3.51 15.13 -5.06
C THR A 358 4.53 16.02 -4.36
N ASN A 359 5.69 16.24 -4.98
CA ASN A 359 6.77 17.05 -4.40
C ASN A 359 6.59 18.56 -4.65
N LYS A 360 5.67 18.97 -5.54
CA LYS A 360 5.56 20.36 -5.96
C LYS A 360 4.60 21.13 -5.06
N TYR A 361 5.13 22.14 -4.37
CA TYR A 361 4.35 23.11 -3.61
C TYR A 361 3.99 24.32 -4.49
N ALA A 362 2.71 24.56 -4.75
CA ALA A 362 2.22 25.51 -5.77
C ALA A 362 1.05 26.40 -5.29
N GLU A 363 1.20 27.05 -4.13
CA GLU A 363 0.18 27.97 -3.61
C GLU A 363 -0.15 29.10 -4.60
N GLY A 364 -1.44 29.46 -4.66
CA GLY A 364 -2.01 30.35 -5.65
C GLY A 364 -2.76 29.59 -6.75
N TYR A 365 -2.89 30.22 -7.92
CA TYR A 365 -3.59 29.68 -9.09
C TYR A 365 -2.69 29.79 -10.32
N PRO A 366 -2.99 29.07 -11.42
CA PRO A 366 -2.18 29.14 -12.65
C PRO A 366 -1.89 30.59 -13.08
N GLY A 367 -0.63 30.89 -13.35
CA GLY A 367 -0.13 32.23 -13.69
C GLY A 367 -0.07 33.24 -12.54
N LYS A 368 -0.56 32.90 -11.33
CA LYS A 368 -0.55 33.75 -10.13
C LYS A 368 -0.17 32.92 -8.90
N ARG A 369 1.08 32.45 -8.88
CA ARG A 369 1.64 31.60 -7.82
C ARG A 369 2.45 32.41 -6.81
N TYR A 370 2.51 31.91 -5.58
CA TYR A 370 3.34 32.46 -4.51
C TYR A 370 4.80 31.99 -4.57
N TYR A 371 5.04 30.85 -5.24
CA TYR A 371 6.37 30.26 -5.43
C TYR A 371 6.70 30.07 -6.91
N GLY A 372 7.99 30.10 -7.25
CA GLY A 372 8.50 29.83 -8.60
C GLY A 372 8.53 28.34 -8.97
N GLY A 373 8.88 28.05 -10.23
CA GLY A 373 9.02 26.68 -10.77
C GLY A 373 7.69 25.95 -10.93
N CYS A 374 6.63 26.68 -11.27
CA CYS A 374 5.27 26.14 -11.40
C CYS A 374 4.86 25.93 -12.86
N GLU A 375 5.75 26.10 -13.85
CA GLU A 375 5.40 26.06 -15.27
C GLU A 375 4.70 24.75 -15.69
N CYS A 376 5.11 23.60 -15.14
CA CYS A 376 4.50 22.31 -15.48
C CYS A 376 3.17 22.08 -14.76
N VAL A 377 3.06 22.48 -13.48
CA VAL A 377 1.82 22.28 -12.71
C VAL A 377 0.72 23.25 -13.13
N ASP A 378 1.08 24.45 -13.60
CA ASP A 378 0.11 25.38 -14.19
C ASP A 378 -0.56 24.78 -15.43
N VAL A 379 0.18 24.08 -16.29
CA VAL A 379 -0.38 23.36 -17.45
C VAL A 379 -1.36 22.28 -16.99
N VAL A 380 -0.97 21.47 -15.99
CA VAL A 380 -1.78 20.37 -15.48
C VAL A 380 -3.08 20.88 -14.82
N GLU A 381 -2.97 21.90 -13.97
CA GLU A 381 -4.12 22.49 -13.29
C GLU A 381 -5.05 23.19 -14.30
N GLN A 382 -4.51 23.90 -15.29
CA GLN A 382 -5.32 24.51 -16.34
C GLN A 382 -6.06 23.46 -17.18
N LEU A 383 -5.41 22.34 -17.53
CA LEU A 383 -6.07 21.22 -18.20
C LEU A 383 -7.22 20.63 -17.37
N ALA A 384 -7.04 20.50 -16.05
CA ALA A 384 -8.11 20.04 -15.18
C ALA A 384 -9.29 21.02 -15.15
N ILE A 385 -9.02 22.32 -15.07
CA ILE A 385 -10.03 23.39 -15.08
C ILE A 385 -10.80 23.36 -16.40
N ASP A 386 -10.10 23.40 -17.54
CA ASP A 386 -10.72 23.47 -18.87
C ASP A 386 -11.60 22.24 -19.14
N ARG A 387 -11.11 21.04 -18.79
CA ARG A 387 -11.87 19.79 -18.95
C ARG A 387 -13.09 19.76 -18.04
N ALA A 388 -12.99 20.23 -16.80
CA ALA A 388 -14.14 20.31 -15.90
C ALA A 388 -15.20 21.28 -16.44
N LYS A 389 -14.79 22.45 -16.94
CA LYS A 389 -15.69 23.42 -17.57
C LYS A 389 -16.37 22.83 -18.80
N GLN A 390 -15.61 22.15 -19.67
CA GLN A 390 -16.14 21.48 -20.85
C GLN A 390 -17.16 20.39 -20.49
N LEU A 391 -16.86 19.58 -19.46
CA LEU A 391 -17.69 18.45 -19.07
C LEU A 391 -19.06 18.89 -18.50
N PHE A 392 -19.08 19.99 -17.76
CA PHE A 392 -20.28 20.41 -17.01
C PHE A 392 -20.92 21.70 -17.54
N GLY A 393 -20.32 22.37 -18.52
CA GLY A 393 -20.81 23.65 -19.06
C GLY A 393 -20.73 24.81 -18.06
N ALA A 394 -19.71 24.82 -17.20
CA ALA A 394 -19.55 25.83 -16.16
C ALA A 394 -18.70 27.04 -16.62
N GLU A 395 -19.02 28.22 -16.11
CA GLU A 395 -18.27 29.46 -16.36
C GLU A 395 -16.89 29.43 -15.69
N HIS A 396 -16.83 28.97 -14.43
CA HIS A 396 -15.60 28.79 -13.66
C HIS A 396 -15.54 27.43 -12.98
N ALA A 397 -14.33 26.91 -12.81
CA ALA A 397 -14.05 25.68 -12.06
C ALA A 397 -12.84 25.85 -11.14
N ASN A 398 -12.96 25.39 -9.90
CA ASN A 398 -11.85 25.26 -8.96
C ASN A 398 -11.61 23.77 -8.65
N VAL A 399 -10.43 23.29 -9.00
CA VAL A 399 -10.02 21.87 -8.92
C VAL A 399 -9.10 21.59 -7.73
N GLN A 400 -8.80 22.59 -6.90
CA GLN A 400 -7.92 22.46 -5.74
C GLN A 400 -8.53 21.86 -4.46
N PRO A 401 -9.86 21.75 -4.24
CA PRO A 401 -10.37 21.18 -3.00
C PRO A 401 -9.85 19.75 -2.77
N HIS A 402 -9.31 19.50 -1.57
CA HIS A 402 -8.73 18.20 -1.20
C HIS A 402 -9.80 17.12 -1.03
N SER A 403 -11.05 17.49 -0.70
CA SER A 403 -12.20 16.59 -0.73
C SER A 403 -13.50 17.36 -0.97
N GLY A 404 -14.62 16.63 -1.11
CA GLY A 404 -15.95 17.23 -1.23
C GLY A 404 -16.37 18.04 0.00
N SER A 405 -15.87 17.68 1.20
CA SER A 405 -16.19 18.42 2.42
C SER A 405 -15.59 19.82 2.41
N GLN A 406 -14.33 19.96 1.96
CA GLN A 406 -13.70 21.27 1.76
C GLN A 406 -14.36 22.04 0.61
N ALA A 407 -14.81 21.35 -0.44
CA ALA A 407 -15.56 21.99 -1.52
C ALA A 407 -16.86 22.64 -1.00
N ASN A 408 -17.62 21.91 -0.17
CA ASN A 408 -18.81 22.44 0.50
C ASN A 408 -18.48 23.58 1.46
N MET A 409 -17.41 23.45 2.25
CA MET A 409 -16.99 24.50 3.18
C MET A 409 -16.67 25.82 2.46
N ALA A 410 -15.92 25.77 1.35
CA ALA A 410 -15.60 26.94 0.56
C ALA A 410 -16.84 27.56 -0.10
N ALA A 411 -17.77 26.73 -0.61
CA ALA A 411 -19.03 27.21 -1.17
C ALA A 411 -19.87 27.96 -0.12
N TYR A 412 -19.91 27.44 1.11
CA TYR A 412 -20.70 28.04 2.18
C TYR A 412 -20.08 29.36 2.63
N PHE A 413 -18.77 29.41 2.87
CA PHE A 413 -18.08 30.65 3.24
C PHE A 413 -18.04 31.69 2.11
N ALA A 414 -18.21 31.28 0.85
CA ALA A 414 -18.31 32.22 -0.27
C ALA A 414 -19.67 32.94 -0.31
N LEU A 415 -20.73 32.34 0.26
CA LEU A 415 -22.12 32.82 0.11
C LEU A 415 -22.81 33.14 1.43
N ALA A 416 -22.27 32.69 2.56
CA ALA A 416 -22.87 32.83 3.89
C ALA A 416 -21.83 33.11 4.97
N LYS A 417 -22.29 33.70 6.07
CA LYS A 417 -21.50 33.94 7.27
C LYS A 417 -21.89 32.96 8.38
N PRO A 418 -21.00 32.61 9.32
CA PRO A 418 -21.41 31.88 10.52
C PRO A 418 -22.61 32.56 11.20
N GLY A 419 -23.57 31.77 11.63
CA GLY A 419 -24.86 32.20 12.18
C GLY A 419 -25.98 32.36 11.13
N ASP A 420 -25.65 32.48 9.84
CA ASP A 420 -26.67 32.52 8.80
C ASP A 420 -27.49 31.22 8.75
N THR A 421 -28.73 31.33 8.28
CA THR A 421 -29.64 30.19 8.15
C THR A 421 -29.35 29.41 6.87
N ILE A 422 -29.26 28.09 6.96
CA ILE A 422 -29.16 27.18 5.81
C ILE A 422 -30.36 26.21 5.83
N LEU A 423 -31.00 26.04 4.68
CA LEU A 423 -32.07 25.07 4.46
C LEU A 423 -31.52 23.89 3.67
N ALA A 424 -31.58 22.68 4.20
CA ALA A 424 -30.91 21.52 3.63
C ALA A 424 -31.64 20.19 3.92
N MET A 425 -31.36 19.16 3.13
CA MET A 425 -31.96 17.84 3.33
C MET A 425 -31.50 17.21 4.65
N SER A 426 -32.43 16.69 5.44
CA SER A 426 -32.09 15.96 6.67
C SER A 426 -31.22 14.72 6.39
N LEU A 427 -30.23 14.48 7.24
CA LEU A 427 -29.41 13.27 7.23
C LEU A 427 -30.26 12.00 7.37
N ASN A 428 -31.35 12.07 8.15
CA ASN A 428 -32.28 10.95 8.37
C ASN A 428 -33.05 10.56 7.10
N PHE A 429 -33.03 11.43 6.09
CA PHE A 429 -33.75 11.25 4.84
C PHE A 429 -32.82 11.10 3.62
N GLY A 430 -31.51 10.96 3.86
CA GLY A 430 -30.52 10.73 2.81
C GLY A 430 -29.65 11.93 2.46
N GLY A 431 -29.73 13.03 3.22
CA GLY A 431 -28.78 14.14 3.17
C GLY A 431 -27.34 13.71 3.54
N HIS A 432 -26.39 14.63 3.43
CA HIS A 432 -24.99 14.38 3.81
C HIS A 432 -24.60 15.12 5.09
N LEU A 433 -23.56 14.65 5.78
CA LEU A 433 -23.05 15.28 7.00
C LEU A 433 -22.72 16.76 6.83
N THR A 434 -22.17 17.14 5.67
CA THR A 434 -21.80 18.53 5.38
C THR A 434 -22.98 19.42 5.06
N HIS A 435 -24.20 18.89 5.00
CA HIS A 435 -25.42 19.66 4.73
C HIS A 435 -26.11 20.15 6.02
N GLY A 436 -25.38 20.22 7.14
CA GLY A 436 -25.89 20.80 8.39
C GLY A 436 -25.94 19.84 9.58
N SER A 437 -25.19 18.72 9.54
CA SER A 437 -25.10 17.85 10.73
C SER A 437 -24.43 18.60 11.89
N PRO A 438 -24.94 18.50 13.13
CA PRO A 438 -24.41 19.24 14.29
C PRO A 438 -22.97 18.86 14.67
N VAL A 439 -22.48 17.70 14.20
CA VAL A 439 -21.09 17.27 14.43
C VAL A 439 -20.12 17.80 13.36
N ASN A 440 -20.63 18.31 12.24
CA ASN A 440 -19.87 18.82 11.10
C ASN A 440 -19.70 20.35 11.20
N PHE A 441 -18.77 20.94 10.43
CA PHE A 441 -18.59 22.40 10.37
C PHE A 441 -19.91 23.12 10.05
N SER A 442 -20.72 22.55 9.16
CA SER A 442 -21.93 23.22 8.70
C SER A 442 -22.98 23.33 9.80
N GLY A 443 -23.21 22.28 10.59
CA GLY A 443 -24.12 22.36 11.74
C GLY A 443 -23.54 23.07 12.96
N LYS A 444 -22.20 23.20 13.06
CA LYS A 444 -21.54 23.97 14.13
C LYS A 444 -21.57 25.47 13.88
N LEU A 445 -21.46 25.89 12.62
CA LEU A 445 -21.26 27.29 12.25
C LEU A 445 -22.53 27.98 11.75
N PHE A 446 -23.53 27.25 11.25
CA PHE A 446 -24.74 27.82 10.66
C PHE A 446 -26.00 27.35 11.38
N ARG A 447 -27.08 28.14 11.29
CA ARG A 447 -28.41 27.74 11.79
C ARG A 447 -29.07 26.83 10.75
N VAL A 448 -29.23 25.55 11.06
CA VAL A 448 -29.73 24.55 10.11
C VAL A 448 -31.24 24.37 10.25
N VAL A 449 -31.94 24.51 9.13
CA VAL A 449 -33.36 24.13 8.98
C VAL A 449 -33.40 22.90 8.07
N PRO A 450 -33.81 21.73 8.56
CA PRO A 450 -33.90 20.54 7.74
C PRO A 450 -35.22 20.50 6.95
N TYR A 451 -35.18 20.11 5.68
CA TYR A 451 -36.37 19.67 4.93
C TYR A 451 -36.37 18.14 4.75
N GLY A 452 -37.55 17.58 4.51
CA GLY A 452 -37.75 16.13 4.47
C GLY A 452 -38.35 15.58 3.18
N LEU A 453 -38.98 14.42 3.35
CA LEU A 453 -39.61 13.65 2.29
C LEU A 453 -41.10 13.56 2.58
N ASN A 454 -41.89 13.43 1.52
CA ASN A 454 -43.28 13.07 1.62
C ASN A 454 -43.40 11.62 2.13
N PRO A 455 -44.10 11.34 3.25
CA PRO A 455 -44.17 10.00 3.82
C PRO A 455 -44.83 8.94 2.93
N ALA A 456 -45.68 9.35 2.00
CA ALA A 456 -46.39 8.43 1.10
C ALA A 456 -45.51 8.01 -0.08
N THR A 457 -44.67 8.90 -0.60
CA THR A 457 -43.85 8.63 -1.79
C THR A 457 -42.38 8.36 -1.47
N GLU A 458 -41.91 8.77 -0.28
CA GLU A 458 -40.49 8.80 0.11
C GLU A 458 -39.62 9.62 -0.85
N GLN A 459 -40.22 10.61 -1.51
CA GLN A 459 -39.55 11.58 -2.37
C GLN A 459 -39.52 12.95 -1.69
N ILE A 460 -38.59 13.81 -2.11
CA ILE A 460 -38.45 15.16 -1.52
C ILE A 460 -39.78 15.90 -1.61
N ASP A 461 -40.22 16.44 -0.47
CA ASP A 461 -41.45 17.22 -0.39
C ASP A 461 -41.16 18.69 -0.77
N LEU A 462 -41.34 19.01 -2.05
CA LEU A 462 -41.07 20.37 -2.55
C LEU A 462 -42.02 21.42 -1.96
N ASP A 463 -43.23 21.04 -1.54
CA ASP A 463 -44.16 21.94 -0.87
C ASP A 463 -43.65 22.28 0.54
N GLU A 464 -43.13 21.30 1.26
CA GLU A 464 -42.45 21.52 2.55
C GLU A 464 -41.23 22.42 2.36
N VAL A 465 -40.38 22.15 1.36
CA VAL A 465 -39.21 22.97 1.04
C VAL A 465 -39.63 24.42 0.81
N ALA A 466 -40.63 24.66 -0.04
CA ALA A 466 -41.12 26.01 -0.35
C ALA A 466 -41.69 26.71 0.90
N ARG A 467 -42.48 25.99 1.72
CA ARG A 467 -43.03 26.52 2.97
C ARG A 467 -41.93 26.91 3.96
N LEU A 468 -40.95 26.04 4.17
CA LEU A 468 -39.81 26.31 5.06
C LEU A 468 -38.96 27.47 4.55
N ALA A 469 -38.70 27.53 3.25
CA ALA A 469 -37.94 28.61 2.63
C ALA A 469 -38.61 29.98 2.87
N ARG A 470 -39.94 30.08 2.69
CA ARG A 470 -40.70 31.32 2.93
C ARG A 470 -40.66 31.74 4.40
N ALA A 471 -40.79 30.77 5.31
CA ALA A 471 -40.83 31.02 6.74
C ALA A 471 -39.47 31.45 7.30
N GLU A 472 -38.40 30.74 6.91
CA GLU A 472 -37.07 30.87 7.51
C GLU A 472 -36.15 31.82 6.76
N LYS A 473 -36.48 32.15 5.50
CA LYS A 473 -35.71 33.03 4.60
C LYS A 473 -34.20 32.70 4.65
N PRO A 474 -33.81 31.46 4.30
CA PRO A 474 -32.44 31.01 4.46
C PRO A 474 -31.48 31.82 3.58
N ARG A 475 -30.23 31.96 4.03
CA ARG A 475 -29.15 32.48 3.18
C ARG A 475 -28.83 31.50 2.06
N LEU A 476 -28.78 30.20 2.40
CA LEU A 476 -28.48 29.12 1.46
C LEU A 476 -29.62 28.10 1.41
N LEU A 477 -30.02 27.73 0.20
CA LEU A 477 -30.75 26.49 -0.06
C LEU A 477 -29.75 25.47 -0.61
N VAL A 478 -29.57 24.36 0.11
CA VAL A 478 -28.60 23.32 -0.22
C VAL A 478 -29.34 22.10 -0.74
N VAL A 479 -28.96 21.63 -1.92
CA VAL A 479 -29.56 20.46 -2.58
C VAL A 479 -28.48 19.44 -2.89
N GLY A 480 -28.76 18.17 -2.62
CA GLY A 480 -27.81 17.09 -2.83
C GLY A 480 -28.07 15.99 -1.81
N ALA A 481 -27.66 14.76 -2.13
CA ALA A 481 -27.96 13.62 -1.28
C ALA A 481 -26.85 12.55 -1.36
N SER A 482 -26.69 11.83 -0.25
CA SER A 482 -25.87 10.63 -0.15
C SER A 482 -26.67 9.34 -0.34
N ALA A 483 -27.96 9.36 -0.02
CA ALA A 483 -28.82 8.17 -0.04
C ALA A 483 -30.24 8.50 -0.51
N TYR A 484 -30.35 9.10 -1.70
CA TYR A 484 -31.63 9.38 -2.36
C TYR A 484 -31.64 8.73 -3.76
N PRO A 485 -32.53 7.76 -4.03
CA PRO A 485 -32.50 6.97 -5.25
C PRO A 485 -33.24 7.61 -6.44
N ARG A 486 -33.82 8.81 -6.28
CA ARG A 486 -34.61 9.47 -7.33
C ARG A 486 -33.93 10.68 -7.93
N THR A 487 -34.45 11.11 -9.06
CA THR A 487 -34.02 12.32 -9.76
C THR A 487 -34.26 13.56 -8.92
N LEU A 488 -33.30 14.50 -8.91
CA LEU A 488 -33.44 15.81 -8.25
C LEU A 488 -33.92 16.87 -9.25
N ASP A 489 -34.98 17.60 -8.89
CA ASP A 489 -35.53 18.71 -9.69
C ASP A 489 -34.85 20.04 -9.33
N PHE A 490 -33.68 20.28 -9.94
CA PHE A 490 -32.92 21.51 -9.69
C PHE A 490 -33.64 22.79 -10.14
N ALA A 491 -34.54 22.71 -11.11
CA ALA A 491 -35.30 23.86 -11.58
C ALA A 491 -36.32 24.31 -10.53
N ALA A 492 -37.04 23.37 -9.91
CA ALA A 492 -37.96 23.66 -8.82
C ALA A 492 -37.23 24.28 -7.61
N PHE A 493 -36.09 23.71 -7.21
CA PHE A 493 -35.27 24.29 -6.14
C PHE A 493 -34.77 25.70 -6.48
N ALA A 494 -34.36 25.95 -7.72
CA ALA A 494 -33.94 27.30 -8.14
C ALA A 494 -35.09 28.31 -8.15
N ALA A 495 -36.31 27.88 -8.49
CA ALA A 495 -37.50 28.73 -8.38
C ALA A 495 -37.77 29.12 -6.93
N ILE A 496 -37.71 28.16 -6.00
CA ILE A 496 -37.90 28.40 -4.55
C ILE A 496 -36.80 29.33 -4.01
N ALA A 497 -35.54 29.06 -4.34
CA ALA A 497 -34.41 29.89 -3.88
C ALA A 497 -34.56 31.33 -4.35
N ARG A 498 -34.93 31.54 -5.63
CA ARG A 498 -35.17 32.86 -6.21
C ARG A 498 -36.35 33.58 -5.55
N GLU A 499 -37.44 32.87 -5.26
CA GLU A 499 -38.62 33.42 -4.60
C GLU A 499 -38.27 34.08 -3.26
N VAL A 500 -37.40 33.45 -2.48
CA VAL A 500 -37.05 33.92 -1.12
C VAL A 500 -35.72 34.68 -1.05
N GLY A 501 -35.01 34.83 -2.17
CA GLY A 501 -33.71 35.50 -2.24
C GLY A 501 -32.55 34.71 -1.63
N ALA A 502 -32.65 33.38 -1.56
CA ALA A 502 -31.57 32.48 -1.11
C ALA A 502 -30.61 32.16 -2.26
N ALA A 503 -29.33 31.95 -1.94
CA ALA A 503 -28.40 31.38 -2.90
C ALA A 503 -28.57 29.86 -2.97
N LEU A 504 -28.50 29.28 -4.17
CA LEU A 504 -28.64 27.83 -4.38
C LEU A 504 -27.26 27.18 -4.47
N VAL A 505 -26.98 26.27 -3.53
CA VAL A 505 -25.77 25.42 -3.55
C VAL A 505 -26.19 23.99 -3.84
N VAL A 506 -25.62 23.38 -4.88
CA VAL A 506 -25.90 21.98 -5.22
C VAL A 506 -24.66 21.12 -5.01
N ASP A 507 -24.76 20.11 -4.15
CA ASP A 507 -23.75 19.05 -4.01
C ASP A 507 -24.15 17.85 -4.87
N MET A 508 -23.49 17.71 -6.03
CA MET A 508 -23.75 16.62 -6.97
C MET A 508 -22.82 15.42 -6.80
N ALA A 509 -22.08 15.31 -5.69
CA ALA A 509 -21.00 14.34 -5.51
C ALA A 509 -21.33 12.90 -5.94
N HIS A 510 -22.52 12.42 -5.59
CA HIS A 510 -22.97 11.06 -5.89
C HIS A 510 -23.35 10.87 -7.37
N ILE A 511 -23.90 11.88 -8.03
CA ILE A 511 -24.45 11.82 -9.39
C ILE A 511 -23.57 12.51 -10.44
N ALA A 512 -22.38 13.01 -10.06
CA ALA A 512 -21.52 13.80 -10.95
C ALA A 512 -21.19 13.09 -12.26
N GLY A 513 -20.96 11.78 -12.25
CA GLY A 513 -20.76 10.98 -13.46
C GLY A 513 -22.01 10.92 -14.35
N LEU A 514 -23.19 10.81 -13.76
CA LEU A 514 -24.46 10.75 -14.48
C LEU A 514 -24.80 12.11 -15.08
N VAL A 515 -24.54 13.20 -14.35
CA VAL A 515 -24.68 14.58 -14.85
C VAL A 515 -23.74 14.80 -16.04
N ALA A 516 -22.46 14.44 -15.90
CA ALA A 516 -21.47 14.53 -16.97
C ALA A 516 -21.88 13.75 -18.24
N ALA A 517 -22.57 12.62 -18.08
CA ALA A 517 -23.08 11.79 -19.17
C ALA A 517 -24.45 12.22 -19.72
N GLY A 518 -25.08 13.25 -19.15
CA GLY A 518 -26.42 13.70 -19.52
C GLY A 518 -27.53 12.71 -19.18
N LEU A 519 -27.34 11.88 -18.14
CA LEU A 519 -28.31 10.88 -17.66
C LEU A 519 -29.02 11.31 -16.36
N HIS A 520 -28.60 12.44 -15.79
CA HIS A 520 -29.28 13.12 -14.70
C HIS A 520 -29.32 14.62 -15.04
N PRO A 521 -30.40 15.36 -14.72
CA PRO A 521 -30.46 16.81 -14.92
C PRO A 521 -29.20 17.54 -14.42
N SER A 522 -28.74 18.54 -15.16
CA SER A 522 -27.57 19.34 -14.77
C SER A 522 -27.99 20.45 -13.79
N PRO A 523 -27.31 20.59 -12.64
CA PRO A 523 -27.56 21.69 -11.72
C PRO A 523 -26.88 23.00 -12.13
N VAL A 524 -25.90 22.96 -13.05
CA VAL A 524 -25.04 24.10 -13.41
C VAL A 524 -25.82 25.33 -13.92
N PRO A 525 -26.87 25.20 -14.76
CA PRO A 525 -27.66 26.35 -15.20
C PRO A 525 -28.52 26.99 -14.09
N HIS A 526 -28.72 26.28 -12.98
CA HIS A 526 -29.69 26.63 -11.95
C HIS A 526 -29.04 27.16 -10.68
N ALA A 527 -27.92 26.55 -10.27
CA ALA A 527 -27.23 26.83 -9.02
C ALA A 527 -26.28 28.03 -9.12
N ASP A 528 -26.02 28.68 -7.99
CA ASP A 528 -24.97 29.70 -7.89
C ASP A 528 -23.59 29.05 -7.75
N ILE A 529 -23.53 27.97 -6.98
CA ILE A 529 -22.34 27.11 -6.82
C ILE A 529 -22.75 25.64 -6.85
N VAL A 530 -22.03 24.84 -7.63
CA VAL A 530 -22.14 23.38 -7.64
C VAL A 530 -20.85 22.79 -7.08
N THR A 531 -20.96 21.96 -6.06
CA THR A 531 -19.83 21.21 -5.49
C THR A 531 -19.94 19.74 -5.86
N SER A 532 -18.80 19.06 -5.85
CA SER A 532 -18.75 17.63 -6.10
C SER A 532 -17.50 16.97 -5.52
N THR A 533 -17.53 15.65 -5.49
CA THR A 533 -16.34 14.81 -5.37
C THR A 533 -15.98 14.19 -6.71
N THR A 534 -14.71 13.86 -6.91
CA THR A 534 -14.25 13.25 -8.17
C THR A 534 -14.23 11.72 -8.19
N HIS A 535 -14.37 11.04 -7.05
CA HIS A 535 -14.08 9.59 -6.92
C HIS A 535 -15.27 8.63 -7.04
N LYS A 536 -16.51 9.13 -6.97
CA LYS A 536 -17.72 8.28 -6.95
C LYS A 536 -18.09 7.83 -8.37
N THR A 537 -19.27 8.23 -8.86
CA THR A 537 -19.69 7.95 -10.23
C THR A 537 -18.77 8.58 -11.28
N LEU A 538 -18.03 9.65 -10.95
CA LEU A 538 -17.06 10.26 -11.86
C LEU A 538 -15.76 9.45 -12.03
N ARG A 539 -15.51 8.46 -11.16
CA ARG A 539 -14.41 7.47 -11.28
C ARG A 539 -12.99 8.06 -11.33
N GLY A 540 -12.78 9.18 -10.66
CA GLY A 540 -11.48 9.85 -10.52
C GLY A 540 -10.80 9.64 -9.16
N PRO A 541 -9.72 10.37 -8.87
CA PRO A 541 -9.05 10.29 -7.58
C PRO A 541 -9.92 10.86 -6.46
N ARG A 542 -9.56 10.59 -5.20
CA ARG A 542 -10.18 11.30 -4.06
C ARG A 542 -9.82 12.78 -4.15
N GLY A 543 -10.83 13.64 -4.02
CA GLY A 543 -10.72 15.07 -4.31
C GLY A 543 -12.09 15.73 -4.39
N GLY A 544 -12.12 17.05 -4.28
CA GLY A 544 -13.31 17.88 -4.52
C GLY A 544 -13.20 18.69 -5.82
N LEU A 545 -14.34 19.15 -6.30
CA LEU A 545 -14.50 20.04 -7.44
C LEU A 545 -15.55 21.08 -7.07
N ILE A 546 -15.32 22.32 -7.46
CA ILE A 546 -16.33 23.38 -7.37
C ILE A 546 -16.51 24.01 -8.75
N LEU A 547 -17.76 24.17 -9.16
CA LEU A 547 -18.17 24.87 -10.36
C LEU A 547 -19.03 26.06 -9.92
N CYS A 548 -18.88 27.21 -10.56
CA CYS A 548 -19.72 28.36 -10.24
C CYS A 548 -19.88 29.29 -11.44
N LYS A 549 -20.83 30.21 -11.31
CA LYS A 549 -20.91 31.41 -12.16
C LYS A 549 -19.66 32.27 -11.95
N GLU A 550 -19.26 33.02 -12.96
CA GLU A 550 -18.05 33.85 -12.96
C GLU A 550 -18.05 34.87 -11.81
N GLN A 551 -19.22 35.43 -11.48
CA GLN A 551 -19.38 36.39 -10.39
C GLN A 551 -18.93 35.86 -9.01
N HIS A 552 -18.87 34.53 -8.82
CA HIS A 552 -18.43 33.91 -7.57
C HIS A 552 -16.97 33.43 -7.62
N ALA A 553 -16.32 33.41 -8.80
CA ALA A 553 -15.01 32.79 -9.01
C ALA A 553 -13.93 33.34 -8.06
N LYS A 554 -13.81 34.68 -7.98
CA LYS A 554 -12.81 35.34 -7.14
C LYS A 554 -12.99 35.02 -5.65
N THR A 555 -14.23 35.13 -5.15
CA THR A 555 -14.54 34.87 -3.74
C THR A 555 -14.30 33.40 -3.41
N LEU A 556 -14.75 32.49 -4.28
CA LEU A 556 -14.58 31.06 -4.07
C LEU A 556 -13.10 30.64 -4.03
N ASN A 557 -12.31 31.14 -4.98
CA ASN A 557 -10.87 30.91 -5.01
C ASN A 557 -10.23 31.41 -3.71
N ALA A 558 -10.57 32.62 -3.25
CA ALA A 558 -10.06 33.14 -1.98
C ALA A 558 -10.45 32.29 -0.75
N GLN A 559 -11.64 31.67 -0.77
CA GLN A 559 -12.07 30.75 0.29
C GLN A 559 -11.29 29.43 0.30
N ILE A 560 -10.93 28.91 -0.88
CA ILE A 560 -10.07 27.73 -0.96
C ILE A 560 -8.65 28.09 -0.53
N PHE A 561 -8.03 29.07 -1.19
CA PHE A 561 -6.71 29.56 -0.86
C PHE A 561 -6.67 31.09 -0.97
N PRO A 562 -6.23 31.81 0.09
CA PRO A 562 -5.59 31.31 1.31
C PRO A 562 -6.57 30.94 2.45
N GLY A 563 -7.88 30.82 2.17
CA GLY A 563 -8.89 30.63 3.21
C GLY A 563 -8.74 29.34 4.03
N ILE A 564 -9.16 28.19 3.48
CA ILE A 564 -9.26 26.94 4.24
C ILE A 564 -8.20 25.89 3.90
N GLN A 565 -7.38 26.11 2.87
CA GLN A 565 -6.29 25.22 2.45
C GLN A 565 -4.96 25.98 2.27
N GLY A 566 -3.85 25.27 2.37
CA GLY A 566 -2.52 25.69 1.92
C GLY A 566 -2.24 25.23 0.48
N GLY A 567 -1.09 24.60 0.25
CA GLY A 567 -0.70 24.10 -1.07
C GLY A 567 -1.70 23.12 -1.72
N PRO A 568 -1.99 23.27 -3.04
CA PRO A 568 -2.79 22.31 -3.78
C PRO A 568 -2.05 20.96 -3.93
N LEU A 569 -2.81 19.86 -4.01
CA LEU A 569 -2.26 18.52 -4.25
C LEU A 569 -2.11 18.28 -5.75
N GLU A 570 -1.00 18.73 -6.33
CA GLU A 570 -0.80 18.76 -7.80
C GLU A 570 -0.88 17.37 -8.47
N HIS A 571 -0.39 16.32 -7.81
CA HIS A 571 -0.55 14.93 -8.26
C HIS A 571 -2.02 14.48 -8.31
N ILE A 572 -2.85 14.94 -7.37
CA ILE A 572 -4.29 14.67 -7.38
C ILE A 572 -4.99 15.52 -8.45
N ILE A 573 -4.57 16.77 -8.67
CA ILE A 573 -5.08 17.61 -9.76
C ILE A 573 -4.76 16.98 -11.11
N ALA A 574 -3.55 16.44 -11.30
CA ALA A 574 -3.18 15.66 -12.48
C ALA A 574 -4.11 14.46 -12.69
N ALA A 575 -4.33 13.68 -11.63
CA ALA A 575 -5.24 12.54 -11.66
C ALA A 575 -6.70 12.96 -11.94
N LYS A 576 -7.15 14.15 -11.47
CA LYS A 576 -8.45 14.74 -11.85
C LYS A 576 -8.48 15.10 -13.33
N ALA A 577 -7.42 15.69 -13.88
CA ALA A 577 -7.32 16.02 -15.30
C ALA A 577 -7.47 14.78 -16.18
N VAL A 578 -6.84 13.65 -15.79
CA VAL A 578 -6.97 12.35 -16.47
C VAL A 578 -8.42 11.86 -16.38
N CYS A 579 -9.01 11.85 -15.18
CA CYS A 579 -10.41 11.47 -14.97
C CYS A 579 -11.38 12.28 -15.83
N PHE A 580 -11.23 13.60 -15.90
CA PHE A 580 -12.10 14.44 -16.72
C PHE A 580 -11.92 14.17 -18.21
N HIS A 581 -10.69 13.88 -18.64
CA HIS A 581 -10.44 13.47 -20.03
C HIS A 581 -11.13 12.15 -20.38
N GLU A 582 -11.07 11.16 -19.49
CA GLU A 582 -11.83 9.91 -19.64
C GLU A 582 -13.33 10.17 -19.68
N ALA A 583 -13.84 11.04 -18.81
CA ALA A 583 -15.26 11.37 -18.74
C ALA A 583 -15.79 12.10 -19.99
N LEU A 584 -14.92 12.82 -20.70
CA LEU A 584 -15.24 13.44 -21.99
C LEU A 584 -15.35 12.42 -23.15
N GLN A 585 -14.91 11.16 -22.95
CA GLN A 585 -14.97 10.15 -24.00
C GLN A 585 -16.37 9.51 -24.14
N PRO A 586 -16.81 9.14 -25.35
CA PRO A 586 -18.10 8.48 -25.55
C PRO A 586 -18.30 7.20 -24.73
N ALA A 587 -17.22 6.45 -24.49
CA ALA A 587 -17.23 5.23 -23.68
C ALA A 587 -17.68 5.50 -22.23
N PHE A 588 -17.42 6.69 -21.69
CA PHE A 588 -17.86 7.04 -20.33
C PHE A 588 -19.38 7.17 -20.24
N ARG A 589 -20.03 7.76 -21.27
CA ARG A 589 -21.49 7.82 -21.33
C ARG A 589 -22.12 6.42 -21.39
N ALA A 590 -21.55 5.53 -22.20
CA ALA A 590 -21.99 4.13 -22.26
C ALA A 590 -21.83 3.41 -20.90
N TYR A 591 -20.71 3.64 -20.21
CA TYR A 591 -20.50 3.16 -18.84
C TYR A 591 -21.60 3.66 -17.87
N GLN A 592 -21.92 4.95 -17.88
CA GLN A 592 -22.96 5.49 -16.98
C GLN A 592 -24.36 4.97 -17.31
N GLN A 593 -24.67 4.73 -18.59
CA GLN A 593 -25.92 4.06 -18.97
C GLN A 593 -26.01 2.66 -18.37
N GLN A 594 -24.90 1.90 -18.41
CA GLN A 594 -24.84 0.58 -17.79
C GLN A 594 -24.96 0.66 -16.26
N VAL A 595 -24.41 1.69 -15.61
CA VAL A 595 -24.56 1.90 -14.15
C VAL A 595 -26.03 2.02 -13.77
N VAL A 596 -26.80 2.86 -14.47
CA VAL A 596 -28.24 3.05 -14.20
C VAL A 596 -29.03 1.76 -14.49
N LYS A 597 -28.76 1.09 -15.61
CA LYS A 597 -29.41 -0.20 -15.93
C LYS A 597 -29.15 -1.25 -14.86
N ASN A 598 -27.89 -1.41 -14.45
CA ASN A 598 -27.51 -2.34 -13.40
C ASN A 598 -28.22 -2.03 -12.07
N ALA A 599 -28.32 -0.74 -11.70
CA ALA A 599 -29.00 -0.35 -10.47
C ALA A 599 -30.50 -0.69 -10.51
N ALA A 600 -31.17 -0.42 -11.63
CA ALA A 600 -32.57 -0.77 -11.83
C ALA A 600 -32.79 -2.30 -11.81
N THR A 601 -31.94 -3.07 -12.49
CA THR A 601 -32.02 -4.55 -12.48
C THR A 601 -31.80 -5.11 -11.09
N LEU A 602 -30.78 -4.64 -10.36
CA LEU A 602 -30.50 -5.11 -9.00
C LEU A 602 -31.66 -4.78 -8.05
N ALA A 603 -32.25 -3.58 -8.17
CA ALA A 603 -33.44 -3.21 -7.39
C ALA A 603 -34.63 -4.12 -7.68
N ALA A 604 -34.93 -4.40 -8.96
CA ALA A 604 -36.02 -5.28 -9.35
C ALA A 604 -35.79 -6.72 -8.88
N ALA A 605 -34.56 -7.24 -9.02
CA ALA A 605 -34.21 -8.59 -8.60
C ALA A 605 -34.32 -8.76 -7.07
N LEU A 606 -33.86 -7.78 -6.29
CA LEU A 606 -34.03 -7.79 -4.83
C LEU A 606 -35.51 -7.66 -4.43
N ALA A 607 -36.30 -6.83 -5.13
CA ALA A 607 -37.74 -6.77 -4.90
C ALA A 607 -38.43 -8.12 -5.14
N GLY A 608 -38.05 -8.83 -6.22
CA GLY A 608 -38.53 -10.19 -6.51
C GLY A 608 -38.14 -11.23 -5.44
N GLN A 609 -37.07 -10.98 -4.70
CA GLN A 609 -36.66 -11.78 -3.53
C GLN A 609 -37.39 -11.38 -2.23
N GLY A 610 -38.36 -10.47 -2.30
CA GLY A 610 -39.18 -10.03 -1.17
C GLY A 610 -38.50 -8.99 -0.28
N PHE A 611 -37.49 -8.28 -0.77
CA PHE A 611 -36.99 -7.06 -0.12
C PHE A 611 -37.84 -5.85 -0.51
N ARG A 612 -37.97 -4.87 0.37
CA ARG A 612 -38.64 -3.61 0.05
C ARG A 612 -37.61 -2.60 -0.45
N ILE A 613 -37.87 -1.99 -1.61
CA ILE A 613 -37.03 -0.92 -2.15
C ILE A 613 -37.66 0.43 -1.81
N VAL A 614 -36.92 1.28 -1.11
CA VAL A 614 -37.38 2.62 -0.72
C VAL A 614 -37.73 3.45 -1.96
N SER A 615 -38.81 4.22 -1.87
CA SER A 615 -39.44 4.99 -2.95
C SER A 615 -39.91 4.15 -4.15
N GLY A 616 -39.82 2.81 -4.09
CA GLY A 616 -40.28 1.88 -5.13
C GLY A 616 -39.29 1.58 -6.26
N GLY A 617 -38.03 2.02 -6.18
CA GLY A 617 -37.05 1.83 -7.25
C GLY A 617 -35.92 2.85 -7.21
N THR A 618 -35.24 3.03 -8.35
CA THR A 618 -34.15 4.00 -8.53
C THR A 618 -34.12 4.58 -9.93
N ASP A 619 -33.70 5.85 -10.04
CA ASP A 619 -33.44 6.57 -11.29
C ASP A 619 -31.94 6.84 -11.47
N ASN A 620 -31.09 6.41 -10.52
CA ASN A 620 -29.67 6.72 -10.50
C ASN A 620 -28.81 5.47 -10.21
N HIS A 621 -27.60 5.66 -9.67
CA HIS A 621 -26.62 4.59 -9.49
C HIS A 621 -26.78 3.80 -8.18
N LEU A 622 -27.71 4.17 -7.31
CA LEU A 622 -27.89 3.57 -6.00
C LEU A 622 -29.34 3.19 -5.70
N LEU A 623 -29.51 2.28 -4.77
CA LEU A 623 -30.80 1.88 -4.21
C LEU A 623 -30.68 1.76 -2.69
N LEU A 624 -31.81 1.91 -2.03
CA LEU A 624 -31.92 1.79 -0.57
C LEU A 624 -32.88 0.66 -0.24
N VAL A 625 -32.38 -0.35 0.45
CA VAL A 625 -33.10 -1.60 0.73
C VAL A 625 -33.55 -1.59 2.18
N ASP A 626 -34.86 -1.69 2.39
CA ASP A 626 -35.47 -1.84 3.71
C ASP A 626 -35.49 -3.31 4.11
N LEU A 627 -34.81 -3.62 5.21
CA LEU A 627 -34.59 -4.99 5.70
C LEU A 627 -35.64 -5.43 6.73
N ARG A 628 -36.53 -4.53 7.18
CA ARG A 628 -37.57 -4.86 8.16
C ARG A 628 -38.51 -5.99 7.72
N PRO A 629 -38.91 -6.12 6.44
CA PRO A 629 -39.68 -7.29 5.98
C PRO A 629 -38.96 -8.63 6.19
N LYS A 630 -37.62 -8.62 6.26
CA LYS A 630 -36.79 -9.79 6.56
C LYS A 630 -36.44 -9.91 8.04
N LYS A 631 -36.93 -8.99 8.90
CA LYS A 631 -36.63 -8.91 10.33
C LYS A 631 -35.14 -8.79 10.63
N LEU A 632 -34.42 -8.01 9.80
CA LEU A 632 -33.00 -7.77 9.95
C LEU A 632 -32.72 -6.28 10.13
N THR A 633 -31.59 -5.97 10.76
CA THR A 633 -31.02 -4.62 10.82
C THR A 633 -29.91 -4.47 9.79
N GLY A 634 -29.59 -3.23 9.43
CA GLY A 634 -28.49 -2.91 8.53
C GLY A 634 -27.14 -3.40 9.06
N LYS A 635 -26.92 -3.31 10.38
CA LYS A 635 -25.70 -3.86 11.02
C LYS A 635 -25.55 -5.36 10.79
N ILE A 636 -26.59 -6.16 11.05
CA ILE A 636 -26.54 -7.62 10.85
C ILE A 636 -26.30 -7.95 9.38
N ALA A 637 -27.01 -7.25 8.48
CA ALA A 637 -26.88 -7.48 7.05
C ALA A 637 -25.47 -7.17 6.53
N GLN A 638 -24.90 -6.02 6.92
CA GLN A 638 -23.54 -5.64 6.53
C GLN A 638 -22.53 -6.69 6.99
N GLU A 639 -22.53 -7.05 8.28
CA GLU A 639 -21.57 -8.01 8.84
C GLU A 639 -21.69 -9.40 8.20
N ALA A 640 -22.92 -9.84 7.88
CA ALA A 640 -23.15 -11.13 7.22
C ALA A 640 -22.66 -11.13 5.76
N LEU A 641 -22.92 -10.06 5.01
CA LEU A 641 -22.49 -9.91 3.62
C LEU A 641 -20.97 -9.76 3.51
N ASP A 642 -20.34 -9.02 4.43
CA ASP A 642 -18.87 -8.87 4.48
C ASP A 642 -18.17 -10.23 4.61
N ARG A 643 -18.70 -11.14 5.47
CA ARG A 643 -18.18 -12.52 5.60
C ARG A 643 -18.29 -13.33 4.30
N ALA A 644 -19.28 -13.03 3.47
CA ALA A 644 -19.52 -13.67 2.18
C ALA A 644 -18.78 -12.99 1.02
N GLY A 645 -17.97 -11.95 1.28
CA GLY A 645 -17.24 -11.20 0.25
C GLY A 645 -18.08 -10.18 -0.52
N ILE A 646 -19.25 -9.79 -0.01
CA ILE A 646 -20.11 -8.76 -0.59
C ILE A 646 -20.08 -7.54 0.32
N THR A 647 -19.44 -6.47 -0.14
CA THR A 647 -19.24 -5.26 0.67
C THR A 647 -20.36 -4.26 0.42
N VAL A 648 -21.14 -3.93 1.45
CA VAL A 648 -22.22 -2.92 1.43
C VAL A 648 -22.05 -1.95 2.60
N ASN A 649 -22.87 -0.91 2.67
CA ASN A 649 -22.95 -0.08 3.88
C ASN A 649 -24.34 -0.16 4.51
N LYS A 650 -24.40 -0.39 5.84
CA LYS A 650 -25.63 -0.11 6.61
C LYS A 650 -26.01 1.35 6.43
N ASN A 651 -27.30 1.62 6.31
CA ASN A 651 -27.81 2.95 6.05
C ASN A 651 -29.20 3.11 6.68
N MET A 652 -29.47 4.31 7.19
CA MET A 652 -30.84 4.64 7.59
C MET A 652 -31.76 4.63 6.37
N ILE A 653 -32.99 4.21 6.55
CA ILE A 653 -34.07 4.43 5.57
C ILE A 653 -34.90 5.66 5.99
N PRO A 654 -35.69 6.27 5.08
CA PRO A 654 -36.65 7.28 5.51
C PRO A 654 -37.52 6.80 6.67
N PHE A 655 -37.67 7.66 7.68
CA PHE A 655 -38.45 7.38 8.89
C PHE A 655 -37.97 6.14 9.64
N ASP A 656 -36.65 5.93 9.69
CA ASP A 656 -36.02 4.77 10.33
C ASP A 656 -36.39 4.70 11.83
N PRO A 657 -36.97 3.58 12.31
CA PRO A 657 -37.17 3.37 13.75
C PRO A 657 -35.86 3.06 14.49
N GLU A 658 -34.81 2.64 13.78
CA GLU A 658 -33.53 2.24 14.36
C GLU A 658 -32.55 3.43 14.50
N LYS A 659 -31.60 3.26 15.42
CA LYS A 659 -30.54 4.27 15.65
C LYS A 659 -29.50 4.26 14.51
N PRO A 660 -28.80 5.38 14.26
CA PRO A 660 -27.76 5.47 13.21
C PRO A 660 -26.66 4.41 13.27
N ALA A 661 -26.36 3.86 14.46
CA ALA A 661 -25.36 2.80 14.63
C ALA A 661 -25.84 1.40 14.21
N VAL A 662 -27.16 1.19 14.05
CA VAL A 662 -27.80 -0.11 13.79
C VAL A 662 -28.50 -0.12 12.44
N THR A 663 -29.36 0.88 12.19
CA THR A 663 -30.16 1.15 10.98
C THR A 663 -31.11 0.03 10.54
N SER A 664 -32.19 0.38 9.82
CA SER A 664 -33.14 -0.59 9.27
C SER A 664 -32.82 -1.03 7.84
N GLY A 665 -31.85 -0.42 7.18
CA GLY A 665 -31.54 -0.71 5.78
C GLY A 665 -30.07 -0.82 5.46
N ILE A 666 -29.82 -1.13 4.18
CA ILE A 666 -28.51 -1.07 3.53
C ILE A 666 -28.62 -0.20 2.28
N ARG A 667 -27.54 0.50 1.95
CA ARG A 667 -27.39 1.25 0.71
C ARG A 667 -26.46 0.48 -0.22
N ILE A 668 -26.93 0.29 -1.44
CA ILE A 668 -26.23 -0.45 -2.49
C ILE A 668 -26.04 0.49 -3.67
N GLY A 669 -24.89 0.43 -4.33
CA GLY A 669 -24.68 1.09 -5.61
C GLY A 669 -23.88 0.23 -6.58
N THR A 670 -24.09 0.50 -7.86
CA THR A 670 -23.53 -0.29 -8.97
C THR A 670 -22.29 0.29 -9.67
N PRO A 671 -21.73 1.49 -9.39
CA PRO A 671 -20.58 2.01 -10.15
C PRO A 671 -19.35 1.08 -10.19
N ALA A 672 -18.98 0.48 -9.05
CA ALA A 672 -17.77 -0.33 -8.93
C ALA A 672 -17.88 -1.65 -9.72
N VAL A 673 -18.98 -2.40 -9.54
CA VAL A 673 -19.24 -3.64 -10.30
C VAL A 673 -19.38 -3.38 -11.80
N THR A 674 -20.00 -2.27 -12.20
CA THR A 674 -20.11 -1.89 -13.61
C THR A 674 -18.74 -1.55 -14.20
N THR A 675 -17.83 -0.93 -13.43
CA THR A 675 -16.46 -0.66 -13.88
C THR A 675 -15.68 -1.94 -14.19
N ARG A 676 -15.98 -3.05 -13.49
CA ARG A 676 -15.42 -4.38 -13.78
C ARG A 676 -16.00 -5.03 -15.04
N GLY A 677 -17.05 -4.46 -15.62
CA GLY A 677 -17.73 -4.97 -16.81
C GLY A 677 -18.98 -5.81 -16.55
N MET A 678 -19.43 -5.93 -15.29
CA MET A 678 -20.65 -6.65 -14.95
C MET A 678 -21.89 -5.96 -15.51
N LYS A 679 -22.89 -6.75 -15.91
CA LYS A 679 -24.13 -6.31 -16.54
C LYS A 679 -25.36 -6.85 -15.80
N GLU A 680 -26.53 -6.68 -16.40
CA GLU A 680 -27.82 -7.09 -15.85
C GLU A 680 -27.86 -8.55 -15.36
N PRO A 681 -27.35 -9.57 -16.11
CA PRO A 681 -27.36 -10.96 -15.65
C PRO A 681 -26.54 -11.19 -14.38
N GLU A 682 -25.43 -10.45 -14.21
CA GLU A 682 -24.64 -10.51 -12.98
C GLU A 682 -25.37 -9.84 -11.82
N MET A 683 -26.15 -8.77 -12.06
CA MET A 683 -26.94 -8.14 -11.00
C MET A 683 -28.00 -9.07 -10.41
N GLU A 684 -28.62 -9.92 -11.25
CA GLU A 684 -29.55 -10.96 -10.79
C GLU A 684 -28.85 -12.02 -9.92
N GLN A 685 -27.65 -12.46 -10.31
CA GLN A 685 -26.82 -13.38 -9.52
C GLN A 685 -26.42 -12.76 -8.18
N ILE A 686 -26.02 -11.49 -8.17
CA ILE A 686 -25.68 -10.74 -6.95
C ILE A 686 -26.89 -10.64 -6.03
N ALA A 687 -28.08 -10.33 -6.56
CA ALA A 687 -29.31 -10.29 -5.77
C ALA A 687 -29.62 -11.66 -5.11
N GLY A 688 -29.41 -12.75 -5.86
CA GLY A 688 -29.54 -14.11 -5.34
C GLY A 688 -28.55 -14.42 -4.20
N CYS A 689 -27.29 -14.00 -4.35
CA CYS A 689 -26.27 -14.15 -3.31
C CYS A 689 -26.63 -13.36 -2.04
N ILE A 690 -27.06 -12.10 -2.19
CA ILE A 690 -27.51 -11.26 -1.08
C ILE A 690 -28.69 -11.93 -0.35
N SER A 691 -29.71 -12.37 -1.09
CA SER A 691 -30.89 -13.04 -0.54
C SER A 691 -30.51 -14.30 0.25
N ALA A 692 -29.62 -15.14 -0.31
CA ALA A 692 -29.18 -16.37 0.33
C ALA A 692 -28.43 -16.13 1.66
N VAL A 693 -27.51 -15.16 1.69
CA VAL A 693 -26.79 -14.80 2.93
C VAL A 693 -27.74 -14.25 3.98
N LEU A 694 -28.63 -13.33 3.58
CA LEU A 694 -29.55 -12.67 4.52
C LEU A 694 -30.68 -13.59 5.01
N ALA A 695 -30.98 -14.68 4.32
CA ALA A 695 -31.90 -15.70 4.84
C ALA A 695 -31.34 -16.42 6.07
N LYS A 696 -30.01 -16.51 6.22
CA LYS A 696 -29.31 -17.19 7.33
C LYS A 696 -28.05 -16.41 7.74
N PRO A 697 -28.17 -15.19 8.29
CA PRO A 697 -27.04 -14.26 8.45
C PRO A 697 -25.96 -14.75 9.44
N GLY A 698 -26.29 -15.66 10.35
CA GLY A 698 -25.36 -16.27 11.30
C GLY A 698 -24.71 -17.58 10.83
N ASP A 699 -25.09 -18.11 9.67
CA ASP A 699 -24.61 -19.40 9.18
C ASP A 699 -23.29 -19.25 8.42
N ALA A 700 -22.19 -19.67 9.06
CA ALA A 700 -20.85 -19.61 8.49
C ALA A 700 -20.69 -20.50 7.25
N GLY A 701 -21.42 -21.62 7.17
CA GLY A 701 -21.37 -22.52 6.01
C GLY A 701 -22.00 -21.88 4.77
N VAL A 702 -23.14 -21.20 4.94
CA VAL A 702 -23.76 -20.41 3.86
C VAL A 702 -22.84 -19.29 3.43
N ALA A 703 -22.26 -18.53 4.37
CA ALA A 703 -21.35 -17.44 4.05
C ALA A 703 -20.12 -17.91 3.25
N ALA A 704 -19.51 -19.03 3.64
CA ALA A 704 -18.37 -19.63 2.92
C ALA A 704 -18.78 -20.10 1.52
N ALA A 705 -19.91 -20.79 1.37
CA ALA A 705 -20.39 -21.25 0.07
C ALA A 705 -20.71 -20.08 -0.88
N ILE A 706 -21.29 -18.98 -0.37
CA ILE A 706 -21.52 -17.77 -1.17
C ILE A 706 -20.20 -17.09 -1.51
N ARG A 707 -19.22 -17.04 -0.59
CA ARG A 707 -17.90 -16.46 -0.86
C ARG A 707 -17.19 -17.13 -2.03
N GLU A 708 -17.31 -18.45 -2.17
CA GLU A 708 -16.74 -19.16 -3.34
C GLU A 708 -17.48 -18.82 -4.64
N LYS A 709 -18.82 -18.65 -4.60
CA LYS A 709 -19.58 -18.15 -5.76
C LYS A 709 -19.17 -16.72 -6.14
N VAL A 710 -18.94 -15.87 -5.14
CA VAL A 710 -18.47 -14.49 -5.31
C VAL A 710 -17.09 -14.47 -5.95
N ARG A 711 -16.15 -15.31 -5.49
CA ARG A 711 -14.82 -15.47 -6.12
C ARG A 711 -14.91 -15.95 -7.56
N ALA A 712 -15.72 -16.97 -7.82
CA ALA A 712 -15.93 -17.49 -9.18
C ALA A 712 -16.53 -16.43 -10.12
N LEU A 713 -17.47 -15.62 -9.62
CA LEU A 713 -18.05 -14.51 -10.39
C LEU A 713 -17.00 -13.43 -10.67
N THR A 714 -16.30 -12.97 -9.64
CA THR A 714 -15.34 -11.86 -9.74
C THR A 714 -14.10 -12.22 -10.55
N ALA A 715 -13.68 -13.49 -10.58
CA ALA A 715 -12.60 -13.98 -11.45
C ALA A 715 -12.88 -13.77 -12.94
N ARG A 716 -14.15 -13.77 -13.37
CA ARG A 716 -14.56 -13.49 -14.76
C ARG A 716 -14.49 -12.00 -15.13
N PHE A 717 -14.39 -11.12 -14.14
CA PHE A 717 -14.46 -9.66 -14.31
C PHE A 717 -13.28 -8.99 -13.57
N PRO A 718 -12.05 -9.07 -14.09
CA PRO A 718 -10.88 -8.54 -13.39
C PRO A 718 -10.93 -7.02 -13.19
N LEU A 719 -10.21 -6.52 -12.17
CA LEU A 719 -10.08 -5.09 -11.95
C LEU A 719 -9.28 -4.41 -13.07
N PRO A 720 -9.48 -3.09 -13.33
CA PRO A 720 -8.70 -2.33 -14.32
C PRO A 720 -7.18 -2.36 -14.10
N TYR A 721 -6.75 -2.62 -12.87
CA TYR A 721 -5.36 -2.72 -12.40
C TYR A 721 -5.03 -4.10 -11.78
N GLY A 722 -5.81 -5.12 -12.14
CA GLY A 722 -5.62 -6.51 -11.71
C GLY A 722 -4.27 -7.08 -12.15
N VAL A 723 -3.88 -8.21 -11.54
CA VAL A 723 -2.60 -8.87 -11.80
C VAL A 723 -2.64 -9.57 -13.16
N GLY A 724 -1.78 -9.16 -14.10
CA GLY A 724 -1.60 -9.84 -15.40
C GLY A 724 -2.44 -9.26 -16.53
N ARG A 725 -1.82 -8.40 -17.34
CA ARG A 725 -1.96 -8.46 -18.79
C ARG A 725 -0.70 -9.09 -19.35
#